data_AF-A0AAW5BWR6-F1
#
_entry.id   AF-A0AAW5BWR6-F1
#
_cell.length_a   1.000
_cell.length_b   1.000
_cell.length_c   1.000
_cell.angle_alpha   90.00
_cell.angle_beta   90.00
_cell.angle_gamma   90.00
#
_symmetry.space_group_name_H-M   'P 1'
#
loop_
_entity.id
_entity.type
_entity.pdbx_description
1 polymer ?
#
loop_
_entity_poly.entity_id
_entity_poly.type
_entity_poly.pdbx_seq_one_letter_code
_entity_poly.pdbx_strand_id
1 'polypeptide(L)'
;MIYLAHITEDKTKEQGIAAHLTETAQLSGDFAQAFACREWGYGCGYLHDIGKYSDKFQQRLRGGAMTDHATAGARELYDRKNYIGAYVISGHHSGLLDGGSSADIGGEATLKGRMNKTLEDYKAFQSEIRIPEFPAIPLKPIGEGGFSLSFFIRMLFSCLVDADFLDTEQFMHGESIKRRGFDSISSLYERLFGHVKTWLENEDTETVNGRRTMILKACLEAGTWSRGLYQLTVPTGGGKTISSLAFGLLHAKKHNMDRIIYVIPYTSIIEQNAQIFKDILGEANVLEDHCNVVFKDSVELKPIQLASENWDCPIVVTTNVQFFESLFANKTSKCRKLHNIANSVIIFDEAQMLPVNYLEPCIKAISELVYNYRSTAVLCTATQPSLKTLFPQQIKIKEICPEVKGQYEFFRRMVLENAGELSEEQLVQRLRKEKQVLCILNSRGRVQEVYQALKDKGEAIHLSTFMYPKHRKHLLKTIRERLKNGMPCRLISTSLVEAGVDFDFQTVYRELAGVDSVIQAAGRCNREGKRHREDCRTIIFTLEKNEGIHNPSTLKLPIKVAEQIVEEYEDITSLEAIESYFSRLYHFKGEGLDAKKIVGQLEDGRRTYLFPFASVAKQFRLIENDTRTILIDKEPEAKEIVDRILRGEHSRQLMRDAGQYCVNIYEEDFEKLNGAGRLETIPMELYILRNKEQYTEETGLEIQVERGEAIFA
;
A
#
# COMPACT_ATOMS: atom_id res chain seq x y z
N MET A 1 49.41 4.49 -5.16
CA MET A 1 48.82 4.25 -3.82
C MET A 1 47.53 3.49 -4.07
N ILE A 2 47.27 2.38 -3.38
CA ILE A 2 46.00 1.65 -3.55
C ILE A 2 44.95 2.37 -2.71
N TYR A 3 43.89 2.86 -3.35
CA TYR A 3 42.76 3.46 -2.65
C TYR A 3 41.71 2.39 -2.35
N LEU A 4 41.26 2.36 -1.10
CA LEU A 4 40.29 1.37 -0.61
C LEU A 4 38.89 1.97 -0.52
N ALA A 5 37.88 1.15 -0.85
CA ALA A 5 36.47 1.46 -0.62
C ALA A 5 36.01 0.92 0.74
N HIS A 6 36.32 -0.34 1.03
CA HIS A 6 35.87 -1.05 2.23
C HIS A 6 37.00 -1.87 2.87
N ILE A 7 36.90 -2.02 4.18
CA ILE A 7 37.73 -2.91 5.00
C ILE A 7 36.75 -3.69 5.88
N THR A 8 36.89 -5.01 5.95
CA THR A 8 36.02 -5.84 6.80
C THR A 8 36.18 -5.49 8.29
N GLU A 9 35.18 -5.79 9.12
CA GLU A 9 35.21 -5.47 10.56
C GLU A 9 36.40 -6.13 11.28
N ASP A 10 36.76 -7.35 10.87
CA ASP A 10 37.93 -8.09 11.36
C ASP A 10 39.26 -7.60 10.76
N LYS A 11 39.21 -6.63 9.84
CA LYS A 11 40.34 -6.03 9.11
C LYS A 11 41.17 -7.03 8.30
N THR A 12 40.60 -8.18 7.94
CA THR A 12 41.33 -9.22 7.20
C THR A 12 41.21 -9.09 5.68
N LYS A 13 40.20 -8.37 5.18
CA LYS A 13 39.97 -8.15 3.74
C LYS A 13 39.83 -6.67 3.43
N GLU A 14 40.35 -6.29 2.27
CA GLU A 14 40.30 -4.93 1.73
C GLU A 14 39.68 -4.97 0.32
N GLN A 15 38.75 -4.08 0.03
CA GLN A 15 38.17 -3.88 -1.30
C GLN A 15 38.74 -2.60 -1.90
N GLY A 16 39.37 -2.68 -3.07
CA GLY A 16 39.80 -1.49 -3.82
C GLY A 16 38.61 -0.71 -4.37
N ILE A 17 38.74 0.62 -4.50
CA ILE A 17 37.65 1.45 -5.02
C ILE A 17 37.24 1.05 -6.44
N ALA A 18 38.21 0.83 -7.34
CA ALA A 18 37.91 0.43 -8.72
C ALA A 18 37.10 -0.88 -8.81
N ALA A 19 37.38 -1.84 -7.93
CA ALA A 19 36.64 -3.09 -7.87
C ALA A 19 35.19 -2.83 -7.42
N HIS A 20 35.00 -2.14 -6.30
CA HIS A 20 33.67 -1.78 -5.79
C HIS A 20 32.83 -1.00 -6.81
N LEU A 21 33.42 0.01 -7.46
CA LEU A 21 32.73 0.78 -8.51
C LEU A 21 32.33 -0.10 -9.69
N THR A 22 33.15 -1.07 -10.08
CA THR A 22 32.87 -1.97 -11.21
C THR A 22 31.76 -2.97 -10.88
N GLU A 23 31.81 -3.60 -9.71
CA GLU A 23 30.79 -4.57 -9.28
C GLU A 23 29.43 -3.88 -9.04
N THR A 24 29.42 -2.74 -8.36
CA THR A 24 28.20 -1.93 -8.19
C THR A 24 27.65 -1.43 -9.53
N ALA A 25 28.50 -1.02 -10.46
CA ALA A 25 28.08 -0.63 -11.81
C ALA A 25 27.44 -1.79 -12.58
N GLN A 26 28.04 -2.99 -12.49
CA GLN A 26 27.53 -4.17 -13.17
C GLN A 26 26.14 -4.55 -12.63
N LEU A 27 25.97 -4.61 -11.30
CA LEU A 27 24.68 -4.88 -10.67
C LEU A 27 23.64 -3.81 -11.01
N SER A 28 23.99 -2.53 -10.86
CA SER A 28 23.07 -1.42 -11.14
C SER A 28 22.65 -1.37 -12.61
N GLY A 29 23.58 -1.65 -13.53
CA GLY A 29 23.30 -1.79 -14.95
C GLY A 29 22.37 -2.97 -15.25
N ASP A 30 22.60 -4.13 -14.63
CA ASP A 30 21.77 -5.32 -14.82
C ASP A 30 20.35 -5.10 -14.30
N PHE A 31 20.17 -4.38 -13.18
CA PHE A 31 18.85 -3.95 -12.72
C PHE A 31 18.17 -3.00 -13.70
N ALA A 32 18.90 -2.00 -14.20
CA ALA A 32 18.36 -1.03 -15.16
C ALA A 32 18.05 -1.64 -16.54
N GLN A 33 18.62 -2.81 -16.86
CA GLN A 33 18.34 -3.55 -18.08
C GLN A 33 16.87 -4.00 -18.18
N ALA A 34 16.19 -4.20 -17.05
CA ALA A 34 14.77 -4.55 -17.00
C ALA A 34 13.90 -3.53 -17.77
N PHE A 35 14.30 -2.25 -17.78
CA PHE A 35 13.65 -1.16 -18.51
C PHE A 35 14.56 -0.53 -19.59
N ALA A 36 15.50 -1.31 -20.12
CA ALA A 36 16.38 -0.95 -21.25
C ALA A 36 17.33 0.24 -21.02
N CYS A 37 17.69 0.52 -19.77
CA CYS A 37 18.56 1.65 -19.40
C CYS A 37 19.86 1.19 -18.73
N ARG A 38 20.41 0.05 -19.17
CA ARG A 38 21.62 -0.55 -18.58
C ARG A 38 22.78 0.44 -18.45
N GLU A 39 23.10 1.17 -19.52
CA GLU A 39 24.22 2.12 -19.53
C GLU A 39 24.03 3.28 -18.54
N TRP A 40 22.79 3.69 -18.29
CA TRP A 40 22.48 4.68 -17.27
C TRP A 40 22.71 4.13 -15.85
N GLY A 41 22.22 2.92 -15.56
CA GLY A 41 22.46 2.25 -14.28
C GLY A 41 23.95 2.01 -14.03
N TYR A 42 24.64 1.47 -15.04
CA TYR A 42 26.07 1.25 -15.01
C TYR A 42 26.85 2.54 -14.74
N GLY A 43 26.57 3.61 -15.50
CA GLY A 43 27.26 4.89 -15.32
C GLY A 43 27.05 5.52 -13.95
N CYS A 44 25.84 5.40 -13.38
CA CYS A 44 25.57 5.84 -12.02
C CYS A 44 26.36 5.01 -10.99
N GLY A 45 26.36 3.68 -11.08
CA GLY A 45 27.14 2.81 -10.20
C GLY A 45 28.65 3.02 -10.30
N TYR A 46 29.16 3.25 -11.51
CA TYR A 46 30.60 3.40 -11.75
C TYR A 46 31.18 4.70 -11.20
N LEU A 47 30.34 5.70 -10.97
CA LEU A 47 30.76 7.03 -10.54
C LEU A 47 30.33 7.39 -9.11
N HIS A 48 29.45 6.62 -8.48
CA HIS A 48 28.77 7.07 -7.26
C HIS A 48 29.72 7.44 -6.12
N ASP A 49 30.84 6.70 -6.02
CA ASP A 49 31.77 6.75 -4.90
C ASP A 49 33.19 7.19 -5.26
N ILE A 50 33.38 7.89 -6.37
CA ILE A 50 34.70 8.40 -6.75
C ILE A 50 35.28 9.39 -5.71
N GLY A 51 34.46 9.97 -4.84
CA GLY A 51 34.94 10.80 -3.72
C GLY A 51 35.76 10.04 -2.68
N LYS A 52 35.71 8.70 -2.69
CA LYS A 52 36.54 7.83 -1.85
C LYS A 52 38.04 7.90 -2.23
N TYR A 53 38.39 8.43 -3.43
CA TYR A 53 39.76 8.70 -3.88
C TYR A 53 40.42 9.92 -3.19
N SER A 54 39.84 10.42 -2.10
CA SER A 54 40.43 11.49 -1.29
C SER A 54 41.23 10.96 -0.09
N ASP A 55 42.32 11.63 0.25
CA ASP A 55 43.17 11.24 1.39
C ASP A 55 42.39 11.19 2.70
N LYS A 56 41.46 12.11 2.88
CA LYS A 56 40.61 12.21 4.08
C LYS A 56 39.64 11.03 4.19
N PHE A 57 39.13 10.49 3.08
CA PHE A 57 38.34 9.26 3.11
C PHE A 57 39.21 8.04 3.47
N GLN A 58 40.43 7.95 2.93
CA GLN A 58 41.36 6.88 3.29
C GLN A 58 41.78 6.93 4.78
N GLN A 59 41.80 8.12 5.40
CA GLN A 59 41.94 8.28 6.85
C GLN A 59 40.68 7.86 7.61
N ARG A 60 39.48 8.19 7.10
CA ARG A 60 38.20 7.76 7.69
C ARG A 60 38.10 6.24 7.82
N LEU A 61 38.53 5.48 6.80
CA LEU A 61 38.55 4.01 6.86
C LEU A 61 39.41 3.46 8.02
N ARG A 62 40.35 4.26 8.53
CA ARG A 62 41.24 3.92 9.65
C ARG A 62 40.82 4.59 10.97
N GLY A 63 39.58 5.06 11.08
CA GLY A 63 39.03 5.69 12.30
C GLY A 63 39.10 7.22 12.32
N GLY A 64 39.41 7.86 11.18
CA GLY A 64 39.37 9.31 11.04
C GLY A 64 37.94 9.90 10.97
N ALA A 65 37.85 11.23 10.88
CA ALA A 65 36.58 11.95 10.88
C ALA A 65 35.70 11.62 9.65
N MET A 66 34.38 11.73 9.84
CA MET A 66 33.42 11.59 8.74
C MET A 66 33.72 12.58 7.62
N THR A 67 33.69 12.05 6.38
CA THR A 67 34.00 12.81 5.16
C THR A 67 32.94 12.52 4.12
N ASP A 68 32.52 13.58 3.42
CA ASP A 68 31.61 13.50 2.30
C ASP A 68 32.33 12.96 1.07
N HIS A 69 31.88 11.81 0.60
CA HIS A 69 32.39 11.13 -0.59
C HIS A 69 31.32 11.03 -1.69
N ALA A 70 30.04 11.13 -1.32
CA ALA A 70 28.91 10.97 -2.23
C ALA A 70 28.70 12.13 -3.21
N THR A 71 29.24 13.31 -2.90
CA THR A 71 29.01 14.52 -3.72
C THR A 71 29.95 14.60 -4.95
N ALA A 72 31.11 13.93 -4.93
CA ALA A 72 32.12 14.05 -5.99
C ALA A 72 31.63 13.55 -7.36
N GLY A 73 31.09 12.32 -7.41
CA GLY A 73 30.53 11.75 -8.65
C GLY A 73 29.37 12.58 -9.20
N ALA A 74 28.52 13.09 -8.30
CA ALA A 74 27.41 13.96 -8.68
C ALA A 74 27.90 15.28 -9.30
N ARG A 75 28.99 15.88 -8.78
CA ARG A 75 29.59 17.10 -9.34
C ARG A 75 30.11 16.89 -10.77
N GLU A 76 30.85 15.81 -11.00
CA GLU A 76 31.38 15.51 -12.35
C GLU A 76 30.25 15.36 -13.39
N LEU A 77 29.13 14.74 -13.02
CA LEU A 77 27.96 14.63 -13.88
C LEU A 77 27.20 15.96 -14.04
N TYR A 78 27.07 16.72 -12.96
CA TYR A 78 26.38 18.01 -12.97
C TYR A 78 27.08 19.02 -13.88
N ASP A 79 28.42 19.11 -13.82
CA ASP A 79 29.23 19.99 -14.67
C ASP A 79 29.14 19.62 -16.15
N ARG A 80 28.85 18.33 -16.44
CA ARG A 80 28.56 17.80 -17.79
C ARG A 80 27.08 17.91 -18.18
N LYS A 81 26.26 18.62 -17.39
CA LYS A 81 24.81 18.80 -17.58
C LYS A 81 24.01 17.50 -17.52
N ASN A 82 24.57 16.44 -16.93
CA ASN A 82 23.83 15.22 -16.62
C ASN A 82 23.19 15.35 -15.22
N TYR A 83 22.13 16.15 -15.14
CA TYR A 83 21.41 16.42 -13.90
C TYR A 83 20.73 15.18 -13.31
N ILE A 84 20.31 14.24 -14.17
CA ILE A 84 19.67 12.98 -13.78
C ILE A 84 20.65 12.11 -12.99
N GLY A 85 21.83 11.86 -13.56
CA GLY A 85 22.87 11.09 -12.89
C GLY A 85 23.39 11.79 -11.63
N ALA A 86 23.48 13.13 -11.65
CA ALA A 86 23.85 13.91 -10.47
C ALA A 86 22.85 13.73 -9.31
N TYR A 87 21.54 13.73 -9.59
CA TYR A 87 20.52 13.41 -8.57
C TYR A 87 20.71 12.03 -7.98
N VAL A 88 20.81 11.01 -8.84
CA VAL A 88 20.93 9.60 -8.46
C VAL A 88 22.13 9.41 -7.54
N ILE A 89 23.30 9.91 -7.95
CA ILE A 89 24.54 9.75 -7.16
C ILE A 89 24.49 10.57 -5.88
N SER A 90 24.06 11.84 -5.92
CA SER A 90 24.09 12.71 -4.73
C SER A 90 23.25 12.19 -3.56
N GLY A 91 22.22 11.39 -3.86
CA GLY A 91 21.28 10.87 -2.88
C GLY A 91 21.60 9.49 -2.32
N HIS A 92 22.62 8.76 -2.83
CA HIS A 92 22.73 7.31 -2.58
C HIS A 92 22.88 6.91 -1.09
N HIS A 93 23.31 7.84 -0.22
CA HIS A 93 23.26 7.66 1.23
C HIS A 93 22.13 8.41 1.94
N SER A 94 21.79 9.63 1.50
CA SER A 94 20.81 10.49 2.21
C SER A 94 19.37 10.32 1.77
N GLY A 95 19.14 9.62 0.66
CA GLY A 95 17.92 9.73 -0.13
C GLY A 95 17.99 10.86 -1.16
N LEU A 96 17.07 10.81 -2.12
CA LEU A 96 16.85 11.87 -3.11
C LEU A 96 16.42 13.17 -2.41
N LEU A 97 17.10 14.25 -2.75
CA LEU A 97 16.88 15.58 -2.17
C LEU A 97 16.00 16.43 -3.07
N ASP A 98 15.48 17.53 -2.53
CA ASP A 98 14.87 18.57 -3.36
C ASP A 98 15.95 19.27 -4.20
N GLY A 99 15.57 19.80 -5.36
CA GLY A 99 16.53 20.47 -6.26
C GLY A 99 17.16 21.74 -5.69
N GLY A 100 16.41 22.46 -4.87
CA GLY A 100 16.89 23.68 -4.23
C GLY A 100 16.85 24.91 -5.15
N SER A 101 17.42 26.00 -4.67
CA SER A 101 17.43 27.30 -5.34
C SER A 101 18.86 27.80 -5.61
N SER A 102 19.01 28.85 -6.41
CA SER A 102 20.31 29.51 -6.59
C SER A 102 20.83 30.23 -5.34
N ALA A 103 19.99 30.40 -4.31
CA ALA A 103 20.38 31.01 -3.05
C ALA A 103 20.96 29.99 -2.04
N ASP A 104 20.82 28.69 -2.30
CA ASP A 104 21.24 27.63 -1.38
C ASP A 104 22.76 27.64 -1.17
N ILE A 105 23.17 27.62 0.10
CA ILE A 105 24.61 27.59 0.44
C ILE A 105 25.15 26.15 0.50
N GLY A 106 26.48 26.03 0.45
CA GLY A 106 27.18 24.76 0.50
C GLY A 106 26.81 23.94 1.73
N GLY A 107 26.24 22.74 1.52
CA GLY A 107 25.86 21.81 2.60
C GLY A 107 24.38 21.80 2.97
N GLU A 108 23.54 22.64 2.37
CA GLU A 108 22.09 22.51 2.48
C GLU A 108 21.59 21.16 1.91
N ALA A 109 20.46 20.68 2.43
CA ALA A 109 19.85 19.39 2.06
C ALA A 109 19.12 19.45 0.69
N THR A 110 19.76 20.03 -0.31
CA THR A 110 19.28 20.16 -1.68
C THR A 110 20.36 19.74 -2.68
N LEU A 111 19.98 19.45 -3.93
CA LEU A 111 20.96 19.16 -4.99
C LEU A 111 21.91 20.35 -5.18
N LYS A 112 21.38 21.58 -5.29
CA LYS A 112 22.21 22.79 -5.45
C LYS A 112 23.11 23.05 -4.23
N GLY A 113 22.59 22.90 -3.02
CA GLY A 113 23.37 23.02 -1.79
C GLY A 113 24.54 22.03 -1.75
N ARG A 114 24.33 20.78 -2.20
CA ARG A 114 25.42 19.81 -2.38
C ARG A 114 26.41 20.25 -3.46
N MET A 115 25.93 20.72 -4.61
CA MET A 115 26.81 21.17 -5.70
C MET A 115 27.65 22.39 -5.33
N ASN A 116 27.21 23.22 -4.38
CA ASN A 116 27.94 24.38 -3.88
C ASN A 116 28.97 24.06 -2.77
N LYS A 117 29.03 22.80 -2.30
CA LYS A 117 29.91 22.42 -1.18
C LYS A 117 31.39 22.33 -1.60
N THR A 118 32.32 22.83 -0.80
CA THR A 118 33.75 22.58 -1.04
C THR A 118 34.07 21.10 -0.78
N LEU A 119 34.70 20.43 -1.75
CA LEU A 119 35.09 19.02 -1.65
C LEU A 119 36.60 18.90 -1.50
N GLU A 120 37.03 17.83 -0.84
CA GLU A 120 38.44 17.41 -0.82
C GLU A 120 38.90 17.03 -2.24
N ASP A 121 40.21 17.02 -2.49
CA ASP A 121 40.72 16.57 -3.78
C ASP A 121 40.48 15.05 -3.96
N TYR A 122 39.80 14.69 -5.05
CA TYR A 122 39.49 13.32 -5.43
C TYR A 122 40.05 12.96 -6.81
N LYS A 123 40.81 13.85 -7.47
CA LYS A 123 41.24 13.70 -8.88
C LYS A 123 42.05 12.44 -9.19
N ALA A 124 42.60 11.77 -8.16
CA ALA A 124 43.29 10.50 -8.32
C ALA A 124 42.44 9.44 -9.05
N PHE A 125 41.10 9.52 -8.98
CA PHE A 125 40.18 8.63 -9.70
C PHE A 125 40.45 8.57 -11.21
N GLN A 126 40.91 9.68 -11.82
CA GLN A 126 41.13 9.79 -13.28
C GLN A 126 42.20 8.84 -13.81
N SER A 127 43.07 8.32 -12.94
CA SER A 127 44.10 7.34 -13.30
C SER A 127 43.55 5.93 -13.52
N GLU A 128 42.42 5.60 -12.89
CA GLU A 128 41.81 4.26 -12.91
C GLU A 128 40.43 4.24 -13.58
N ILE A 129 39.69 5.36 -13.49
CA ILE A 129 38.28 5.45 -13.84
C ILE A 129 38.09 6.46 -14.97
N ARG A 130 37.42 6.01 -16.04
CA ARG A 130 36.96 6.87 -17.13
C ARG A 130 35.46 7.09 -17.01
N ILE A 131 35.04 8.35 -17.04
CA ILE A 131 33.62 8.70 -17.00
C ILE A 131 32.93 8.12 -18.25
N PRO A 132 31.94 7.21 -18.10
CA PRO A 132 31.25 6.60 -19.23
C PRO A 132 30.33 7.60 -19.93
N GLU A 133 30.00 7.30 -21.20
CA GLU A 133 28.99 8.04 -21.94
C GLU A 133 27.59 7.62 -21.50
N PHE A 134 26.66 8.58 -21.47
CA PHE A 134 25.26 8.32 -21.17
C PHE A 134 24.44 8.50 -22.45
N PRO A 135 23.78 7.44 -22.96
CA PRO A 135 23.00 7.53 -24.18
C PRO A 135 21.72 8.36 -23.95
N ALA A 136 21.07 8.75 -25.05
CA ALA A 136 19.75 9.38 -24.97
C ALA A 136 18.77 8.50 -24.18
N ILE A 137 17.89 9.14 -23.41
CA ILE A 137 16.90 8.45 -22.58
C ILE A 137 15.91 7.75 -23.52
N PRO A 138 15.77 6.42 -23.47
CA PRO A 138 14.89 5.68 -24.38
C PRO A 138 13.40 5.76 -24.00
N LEU A 139 13.09 6.31 -22.83
CA LEU A 139 11.73 6.41 -22.30
C LEU A 139 10.94 7.52 -22.99
N LYS A 140 9.64 7.28 -23.19
CA LYS A 140 8.74 8.21 -23.88
C LYS A 140 8.01 9.06 -22.84
N PRO A 141 7.98 10.39 -22.98
CA PRO A 141 7.30 11.25 -22.02
C PRO A 141 5.79 11.00 -22.05
N ILE A 142 5.19 10.91 -20.86
CA ILE A 142 3.74 11.02 -20.66
C ILE A 142 3.45 12.45 -20.18
N GLY A 143 2.41 13.09 -20.71
CA GLY A 143 2.06 14.46 -20.35
C GLY A 143 3.16 15.46 -20.74
N GLU A 144 3.53 16.35 -19.82
CA GLU A 144 4.64 17.28 -20.03
C GLU A 144 6.00 16.59 -19.82
N GLY A 145 6.08 15.32 -19.40
CA GLY A 145 7.31 14.53 -19.32
C GLY A 145 8.22 14.81 -18.12
N GLY A 146 7.94 15.82 -17.29
CA GLY A 146 8.62 16.02 -16.01
C GLY A 146 8.28 14.91 -15.01
N PHE A 147 7.02 14.45 -14.99
CA PHE A 147 6.65 13.26 -14.22
C PHE A 147 7.50 12.04 -14.62
N SER A 148 7.58 11.74 -15.93
CA SER A 148 8.37 10.62 -16.47
C SER A 148 9.87 10.72 -16.12
N LEU A 149 10.45 11.93 -16.20
CA LEU A 149 11.84 12.18 -15.79
C LEU A 149 12.06 11.95 -14.29
N SER A 150 11.15 12.44 -13.45
CA SER A 150 11.22 12.22 -11.99
C SER A 150 11.11 10.74 -11.62
N PHE A 151 10.27 10.00 -12.35
CA PHE A 151 10.09 8.56 -12.17
C PHE A 151 11.35 7.82 -12.59
N PHE A 152 11.96 8.20 -13.72
CA PHE A 152 13.22 7.65 -14.19
C PHE A 152 14.37 7.86 -13.21
N ILE A 153 14.49 9.05 -12.63
CA ILE A 153 15.48 9.33 -11.57
C ILE A 153 15.28 8.39 -10.38
N ARG A 154 14.03 8.18 -9.91
CA ARG A 154 13.75 7.24 -8.80
C ARG A 154 14.09 5.78 -9.15
N MET A 155 13.83 5.36 -10.39
CA MET A 155 14.13 4.00 -10.85
C MET A 155 15.64 3.75 -10.95
N LEU A 156 16.41 4.70 -11.48
CA LEU A 156 17.88 4.62 -11.48
C LEU A 156 18.45 4.70 -10.06
N PHE A 157 17.90 5.57 -9.22
CA PHE A 157 18.24 5.66 -7.81
C PHE A 157 18.04 4.34 -7.07
N SER A 158 16.91 3.68 -7.32
CA SER A 158 16.62 2.34 -6.82
C SER A 158 17.69 1.32 -7.24
N CYS A 159 18.07 1.31 -8.53
CA CYS A 159 19.10 0.42 -9.05
C CYS A 159 20.45 0.67 -8.37
N LEU A 160 20.87 1.93 -8.20
CA LEU A 160 22.15 2.28 -7.59
C LEU A 160 22.20 1.86 -6.12
N VAL A 161 21.20 2.26 -5.33
CA VAL A 161 21.19 2.03 -3.88
C VAL A 161 21.12 0.54 -3.57
N ASP A 162 20.34 -0.24 -4.32
CA ASP A 162 20.27 -1.68 -4.06
C ASP A 162 21.56 -2.38 -4.50
N ALA A 163 22.18 -1.97 -5.61
CA ALA A 163 23.46 -2.51 -6.06
C ALA A 163 24.60 -2.23 -5.06
N ASP A 164 24.71 -1.01 -4.57
CA ASP A 164 25.72 -0.61 -3.58
C ASP A 164 25.58 -1.41 -2.26
N PHE A 165 24.33 -1.59 -1.81
CA PHE A 165 24.05 -2.37 -0.62
C PHE A 165 24.41 -3.85 -0.80
N LEU A 166 24.04 -4.45 -1.94
CA LEU A 166 24.30 -5.86 -2.23
C LEU A 166 25.81 -6.15 -2.43
N ASP A 167 26.55 -5.28 -3.11
CA ASP A 167 28.01 -5.43 -3.25
C ASP A 167 28.70 -5.34 -1.89
N THR A 168 28.32 -4.34 -1.09
CA THR A 168 28.88 -4.15 0.26
C THR A 168 28.56 -5.35 1.15
N GLU A 169 27.32 -5.86 1.12
CA GLU A 169 26.90 -7.04 1.89
C GLU A 169 27.69 -8.29 1.46
N GLN A 170 27.83 -8.52 0.16
CA GLN A 170 28.60 -9.64 -0.39
C GLN A 170 30.08 -9.56 0.01
N PHE A 171 30.68 -8.37 -0.02
CA PHE A 171 32.07 -8.18 0.41
C PHE A 171 32.25 -8.42 1.92
N MET A 172 31.35 -7.87 2.75
CA MET A 172 31.44 -7.96 4.20
C MET A 172 31.23 -9.38 4.74
N HIS A 173 30.31 -10.15 4.15
CA HIS A 173 29.94 -11.46 4.65
C HIS A 173 30.50 -12.64 3.85
N GLY A 174 31.04 -12.40 2.65
CA GLY A 174 31.72 -13.41 1.82
C GLY A 174 30.81 -14.51 1.26
N GLU A 175 29.54 -14.53 1.60
CA GLU A 175 28.53 -15.37 0.97
C GLU A 175 28.00 -14.62 -0.25
N SER A 176 28.13 -15.23 -1.44
CA SER A 176 27.20 -14.87 -2.50
C SER A 176 25.82 -15.17 -1.94
N ILE A 177 24.98 -14.16 -1.76
CA ILE A 177 23.54 -14.39 -1.62
C ILE A 177 23.14 -14.96 -2.98
N LYS A 178 23.34 -16.27 -3.18
CA LYS A 178 22.84 -16.99 -4.34
C LYS A 178 21.39 -16.58 -4.42
N ARG A 179 20.99 -16.01 -5.56
CA ARG A 179 19.59 -15.72 -5.90
C ARG A 179 18.75 -16.81 -5.26
N ARG A 180 17.94 -16.39 -4.30
CA ARG A 180 17.18 -17.25 -3.38
C ARG A 180 16.52 -18.33 -4.22
N GLY A 181 16.47 -19.56 -3.70
CA GLY A 181 15.96 -20.74 -4.41
C GLY A 181 14.45 -20.69 -4.69
N PHE A 182 13.98 -19.57 -5.22
CA PHE A 182 12.64 -19.34 -5.69
C PHE A 182 12.39 -20.18 -6.95
N ASP A 183 11.18 -20.69 -7.03
CA ASP A 183 10.73 -21.40 -8.21
C ASP A 183 10.52 -20.43 -9.38
N SER A 184 10.80 -20.90 -10.60
CA SER A 184 10.52 -20.10 -11.79
C SER A 184 9.02 -19.83 -11.96
N ILE A 185 8.66 -18.72 -12.59
CA ILE A 185 7.27 -18.39 -12.96
C ILE A 185 6.57 -19.55 -13.70
N SER A 186 7.31 -20.31 -14.52
CA SER A 186 6.77 -21.48 -15.20
C SER A 186 6.34 -22.60 -14.24
N SER A 187 7.17 -22.90 -13.23
CA SER A 187 6.87 -23.89 -12.18
C SER A 187 5.69 -23.42 -11.32
N LEU A 188 5.66 -22.13 -10.95
CA LEU A 188 4.56 -21.55 -10.18
C LEU A 188 3.23 -21.62 -10.95
N TYR A 189 3.25 -21.32 -12.25
CA TYR A 189 2.09 -21.49 -13.12
C TYR A 189 1.62 -22.94 -13.16
N GLU A 190 2.52 -23.91 -13.25
CA GLU A 190 2.17 -25.35 -13.28
C GLU A 190 1.49 -25.80 -11.98
N ARG A 191 1.95 -25.32 -10.82
CA ARG A 191 1.29 -25.56 -9.53
C ARG A 191 -0.12 -24.99 -9.49
N LEU A 192 -0.27 -23.71 -9.88
CA LEU A 192 -1.58 -23.07 -9.94
C LEU A 192 -2.51 -23.80 -10.92
N PHE A 193 -2.02 -24.14 -12.11
CA PHE A 193 -2.79 -24.85 -13.11
C PHE A 193 -3.24 -26.21 -12.60
N GLY A 194 -2.36 -26.96 -11.93
CA GLY A 194 -2.70 -28.21 -11.26
C GLY A 194 -3.82 -28.06 -10.23
N HIS A 195 -3.80 -26.98 -9.44
CA HIS A 195 -4.83 -26.67 -8.44
C HIS A 195 -6.21 -26.39 -9.07
N VAL A 196 -6.24 -25.68 -10.20
CA VAL A 196 -7.52 -25.24 -10.82
C VAL A 196 -8.00 -26.15 -11.95
N LYS A 197 -7.21 -27.15 -12.36
CA LYS A 197 -7.46 -27.99 -13.55
C LYS A 197 -8.85 -28.62 -13.55
N THR A 198 -9.27 -29.19 -12.41
CA THR A 198 -10.57 -29.86 -12.28
C THR A 198 -11.74 -28.88 -12.35
N TRP A 199 -11.54 -27.61 -12.03
CA TRP A 199 -12.59 -26.60 -12.14
C TRP A 199 -12.93 -26.31 -13.60
N LEU A 200 -11.92 -26.37 -14.49
CA LEU A 200 -12.05 -26.09 -15.92
C LEU A 200 -12.98 -27.09 -16.65
N GLU A 201 -13.25 -28.25 -16.05
CA GLU A 201 -14.15 -29.28 -16.56
C GLU A 201 -15.63 -28.90 -16.39
N ASN A 202 -15.94 -27.92 -15.54
CA ASN A 202 -17.31 -27.46 -15.33
C ASN A 202 -17.75 -26.52 -16.47
N GLU A 203 -18.81 -26.91 -17.17
CA GLU A 203 -19.43 -26.14 -18.26
C GLU A 203 -20.84 -25.65 -17.92
N ASP A 204 -21.34 -25.91 -16.71
CA ASP A 204 -22.69 -25.54 -16.29
C ASP A 204 -22.77 -24.06 -15.89
N THR A 205 -23.05 -23.21 -16.88
CA THR A 205 -23.15 -21.75 -16.74
C THR A 205 -24.31 -21.28 -15.89
N GLU A 206 -25.23 -22.16 -15.48
CA GLU A 206 -26.33 -21.86 -14.57
C GLU A 206 -25.92 -22.04 -13.10
N THR A 207 -24.70 -22.51 -12.85
CA THR A 207 -24.15 -22.65 -11.48
C THR A 207 -23.10 -21.60 -11.17
N VAL A 208 -22.95 -21.29 -9.87
CA VAL A 208 -21.89 -20.42 -9.35
C VAL A 208 -20.50 -20.89 -9.78
N ASN A 209 -20.25 -22.19 -9.70
CA ASN A 209 -18.94 -22.74 -10.05
C ASN A 209 -18.70 -22.76 -11.57
N GLY A 210 -19.72 -22.96 -12.40
CA GLY A 210 -19.55 -22.82 -13.85
C GLY A 210 -19.33 -21.38 -14.28
N ARG A 211 -20.01 -20.39 -13.67
CA ARG A 211 -19.72 -18.95 -13.91
C ARG A 211 -18.31 -18.55 -13.45
N ARG A 212 -17.85 -19.01 -12.28
CA ARG A 212 -16.45 -18.87 -11.84
C ARG A 212 -15.47 -19.49 -12.84
N THR A 213 -15.82 -20.66 -13.36
CA THR A 213 -15.01 -21.37 -14.36
C THR A 213 -14.95 -20.60 -15.67
N MET A 214 -16.06 -20.02 -16.13
CA MET A 214 -16.10 -19.16 -17.32
C MET A 214 -15.16 -17.96 -17.17
N ILE A 215 -15.18 -17.28 -16.01
CA ILE A 215 -14.28 -16.16 -15.70
C ILE A 215 -12.82 -16.62 -15.69
N LEU A 216 -12.53 -17.76 -15.06
CA LEU A 216 -11.18 -18.33 -15.01
C LEU A 216 -10.67 -18.69 -16.42
N LYS A 217 -11.50 -19.31 -17.27
CA LYS A 217 -11.18 -19.62 -18.68
C LYS A 217 -10.83 -18.35 -19.45
N ALA A 218 -11.63 -17.29 -19.30
CA ALA A 218 -11.36 -15.99 -19.93
C ALA A 218 -10.05 -15.35 -19.43
N CYS A 219 -9.74 -15.46 -18.14
CA CYS A 219 -8.48 -14.99 -17.59
C CYS A 219 -7.26 -15.75 -18.16
N LEU A 220 -7.38 -17.07 -18.32
CA LEU A 220 -6.33 -17.88 -18.95
C LEU A 220 -6.14 -17.53 -20.43
N GLU A 221 -7.23 -17.34 -21.18
CA GLU A 221 -7.14 -16.88 -22.57
C GLU A 221 -6.46 -15.50 -22.66
N ALA A 222 -6.93 -14.56 -21.84
CA ALA A 222 -6.39 -13.20 -21.78
C ALA A 222 -4.92 -13.16 -21.35
N GLY A 223 -4.46 -14.14 -20.54
CA GLY A 223 -3.06 -14.30 -20.17
C GLY A 223 -2.12 -14.38 -21.38
N THR A 224 -2.63 -14.78 -22.55
CA THR A 224 -1.84 -14.87 -23.79
C THR A 224 -1.77 -13.56 -24.60
N TRP A 225 -2.58 -12.55 -24.27
CA TRP A 225 -2.61 -11.26 -24.95
C TRP A 225 -1.30 -10.48 -24.78
N SER A 226 -1.10 -9.41 -25.56
CA SER A 226 0.11 -8.57 -25.46
C SER A 226 0.24 -7.89 -24.09
N ARG A 227 1.43 -7.38 -23.72
CA ARG A 227 1.56 -6.55 -22.52
C ARG A 227 0.69 -5.29 -22.62
N GLY A 228 0.19 -4.79 -21.49
CA GLY A 228 -0.67 -3.61 -21.49
C GLY A 228 -1.42 -3.35 -20.19
N LEU A 229 -2.53 -2.61 -20.29
CA LEU A 229 -3.43 -2.32 -19.19
C LEU A 229 -4.75 -3.05 -19.40
N TYR A 230 -5.14 -3.82 -18.40
CA TYR A 230 -6.34 -4.65 -18.40
C TYR A 230 -7.25 -4.29 -17.25
N GLN A 231 -8.52 -4.63 -17.41
CA GLN A 231 -9.52 -4.57 -16.37
C GLN A 231 -10.16 -5.94 -16.21
N LEU A 232 -10.45 -6.30 -14.97
CA LEU A 232 -11.19 -7.50 -14.61
C LEU A 232 -12.38 -7.10 -13.74
N THR A 233 -13.52 -6.83 -14.38
CA THR A 233 -14.77 -6.51 -13.69
C THR A 233 -15.52 -7.78 -13.34
N VAL A 234 -15.31 -8.26 -12.11
CA VAL A 234 -15.90 -9.51 -11.60
C VAL A 234 -16.64 -9.20 -10.29
N PRO A 235 -17.95 -9.47 -10.22
CA PRO A 235 -18.73 -9.23 -9.00
C PRO A 235 -18.23 -10.06 -7.82
N THR A 236 -18.56 -9.61 -6.61
CA THR A 236 -18.17 -10.28 -5.36
C THR A 236 -18.60 -11.75 -5.37
N GLY A 237 -17.65 -12.64 -5.11
CA GLY A 237 -17.89 -14.08 -5.13
C GLY A 237 -17.64 -14.76 -6.49
N GLY A 238 -17.33 -14.01 -7.55
CA GLY A 238 -17.01 -14.54 -8.89
C GLY A 238 -15.62 -15.16 -9.06
N GLY A 239 -14.85 -15.34 -7.98
CA GLY A 239 -13.53 -16.01 -8.04
C GLY A 239 -12.38 -15.12 -8.54
N LYS A 240 -12.47 -13.80 -8.29
CA LYS A 240 -11.52 -12.78 -8.76
C LYS A 240 -10.07 -13.09 -8.39
N THR A 241 -9.80 -13.45 -7.14
CA THR A 241 -8.45 -13.66 -6.59
C THR A 241 -7.65 -14.74 -7.33
N ILE A 242 -8.21 -15.93 -7.52
CA ILE A 242 -7.51 -17.02 -8.23
C ILE A 242 -7.48 -16.75 -9.74
N SER A 243 -8.54 -16.18 -10.31
CA SER A 243 -8.61 -15.91 -11.75
C SER A 243 -7.61 -14.84 -12.19
N SER A 244 -7.45 -13.77 -11.41
CA SER A 244 -6.45 -12.73 -11.69
C SER A 244 -5.03 -13.23 -11.52
N LEU A 245 -4.76 -14.08 -10.52
CA LEU A 245 -3.47 -14.75 -10.37
C LEU A 245 -3.18 -15.70 -11.55
N ALA A 246 -4.19 -16.44 -12.03
CA ALA A 246 -4.07 -17.32 -13.20
C ALA A 246 -3.72 -16.55 -14.48
N PHE A 247 -4.39 -15.42 -14.71
CA PHE A 247 -4.00 -14.47 -15.75
C PHE A 247 -2.54 -14.05 -15.55
N GLY A 248 -2.19 -13.59 -14.35
CA GLY A 248 -0.87 -13.02 -14.06
C GLY A 248 0.27 -14.00 -14.32
N LEU A 249 0.19 -15.21 -13.78
CA LEU A 249 1.22 -16.24 -13.96
C LEU A 249 1.35 -16.69 -15.41
N LEU A 250 0.24 -16.89 -16.13
CA LEU A 250 0.29 -17.27 -17.53
C LEU A 250 0.87 -16.13 -18.39
N HIS A 251 0.47 -14.89 -18.11
CA HIS A 251 0.98 -13.72 -18.81
C HIS A 251 2.48 -13.52 -18.57
N ALA A 252 2.91 -13.66 -17.31
CA ALA A 252 4.32 -13.57 -16.96
C ALA A 252 5.14 -14.68 -17.63
N LYS A 253 4.64 -15.92 -17.64
CA LYS A 253 5.24 -17.06 -18.36
C LYS A 253 5.34 -16.78 -19.86
N LYS A 254 4.26 -16.31 -20.48
CA LYS A 254 4.19 -16.05 -21.93
C LYS A 254 5.17 -14.98 -22.38
N HIS A 255 5.36 -13.96 -21.55
CA HIS A 255 6.14 -12.76 -21.89
C HIS A 255 7.51 -12.69 -21.24
N ASN A 256 7.95 -13.71 -20.49
CA ASN A 256 9.19 -13.69 -19.71
C ASN A 256 9.25 -12.49 -18.74
N MET A 257 8.19 -12.31 -17.96
CA MET A 257 8.13 -11.29 -16.91
C MET A 257 8.65 -11.89 -15.60
N ASP A 258 9.22 -11.04 -14.76
CA ASP A 258 10.03 -11.51 -13.63
C ASP A 258 9.16 -11.94 -12.43
N ARG A 259 8.01 -11.28 -12.21
CA ARG A 259 7.18 -11.49 -11.02
C ARG A 259 5.74 -11.00 -11.15
N ILE A 260 4.93 -11.37 -10.17
CA ILE A 260 3.58 -10.87 -9.93
C ILE A 260 3.59 -10.00 -8.67
N ILE A 261 3.05 -8.79 -8.75
CA ILE A 261 2.84 -7.89 -7.61
C ILE A 261 1.32 -7.73 -7.40
N TYR A 262 0.80 -8.31 -6.33
CA TYR A 262 -0.61 -8.26 -5.97
C TYR A 262 -0.84 -7.16 -4.93
N VAL A 263 -1.50 -6.08 -5.34
CA VAL A 263 -1.71 -4.86 -4.55
C VAL A 263 -3.13 -4.84 -4.00
N ILE A 264 -3.28 -4.81 -2.68
CA ILE A 264 -4.56 -4.91 -1.97
C ILE A 264 -4.85 -3.59 -1.21
N PRO A 265 -6.10 -3.09 -1.16
CA PRO A 265 -6.40 -1.84 -0.44
C PRO A 265 -6.29 -1.97 1.08
N TYR A 266 -6.68 -3.11 1.66
CA TYR A 266 -6.80 -3.29 3.11
C TYR A 266 -5.85 -4.34 3.68
N THR A 267 -5.24 -4.01 4.82
CA THR A 267 -4.37 -4.92 5.58
C THR A 267 -5.12 -6.08 6.23
N SER A 268 -6.44 -6.07 6.27
CA SER A 268 -7.25 -7.14 6.86
C SER A 268 -7.50 -8.32 5.91
N ILE A 269 -7.35 -8.13 4.59
CA ILE A 269 -7.50 -9.19 3.58
C ILE A 269 -6.14 -9.80 3.18
N ILE A 270 -5.06 -9.05 3.38
CA ILE A 270 -3.73 -9.41 2.86
C ILE A 270 -3.24 -10.76 3.39
N GLU A 271 -3.40 -11.02 4.69
CA GLU A 271 -2.99 -12.29 5.31
C GLU A 271 -3.77 -13.48 4.72
N GLN A 272 -5.07 -13.29 4.44
CA GLN A 272 -5.89 -14.34 3.84
C GLN A 272 -5.50 -14.62 2.39
N ASN A 273 -5.37 -13.57 1.56
CA ASN A 273 -5.01 -13.75 0.15
C ASN A 273 -3.59 -14.31 0.01
N ALA A 274 -2.65 -13.83 0.82
CA ALA A 274 -1.29 -14.31 0.80
C ALA A 274 -1.19 -15.77 1.28
N GLN A 275 -1.96 -16.18 2.30
CA GLN A 275 -2.02 -17.59 2.69
C GLN A 275 -2.53 -18.48 1.55
N ILE A 276 -3.59 -18.07 0.84
CA ILE A 276 -4.07 -18.80 -0.34
C ILE A 276 -2.95 -18.95 -1.39
N PHE A 277 -2.16 -17.90 -1.61
CA PHE A 277 -1.04 -17.97 -2.56
C PHE A 277 0.08 -18.86 -2.06
N LYS A 278 0.42 -18.82 -0.76
CA LYS A 278 1.43 -19.70 -0.14
C LYS A 278 1.03 -21.18 -0.25
N ASP A 279 -0.24 -21.49 0.02
CA ASP A 279 -0.76 -22.85 -0.06
C ASP A 279 -0.66 -23.44 -1.47
N ILE A 280 -0.85 -22.60 -2.50
CA ILE A 280 -0.82 -23.02 -3.91
C ILE A 280 0.61 -23.00 -4.49
N LEU A 281 1.37 -21.94 -4.22
CA LEU A 281 2.63 -21.63 -4.89
C LEU A 281 3.86 -22.01 -4.07
N GLY A 282 3.70 -22.34 -2.79
CA GLY A 282 4.76 -22.62 -1.83
C GLY A 282 5.17 -21.38 -1.04
N GLU A 283 5.34 -21.55 0.27
CA GLU A 283 5.57 -20.45 1.23
C GLU A 283 6.81 -19.61 0.90
N ALA A 284 7.90 -20.24 0.45
CA ALA A 284 9.14 -19.56 0.08
C ALA A 284 8.99 -18.62 -1.14
N ASN A 285 7.94 -18.76 -1.95
CA ASN A 285 7.75 -18.00 -3.20
C ASN A 285 6.82 -16.79 -3.03
N VAL A 286 6.27 -16.56 -1.84
CA VAL A 286 5.29 -15.50 -1.59
C VAL A 286 5.78 -14.57 -0.49
N LEU A 287 6.05 -13.32 -0.87
CA LEU A 287 6.41 -12.26 0.05
C LEU A 287 5.17 -11.47 0.48
N GLU A 288 4.93 -11.40 1.78
CA GLU A 288 3.95 -10.48 2.38
C GLU A 288 4.67 -9.22 2.85
N ASP A 289 4.47 -8.10 2.16
CA ASP A 289 5.06 -6.80 2.54
C ASP A 289 3.97 -5.79 2.93
N HIS A 290 3.65 -5.78 4.22
CA HIS A 290 2.80 -4.76 4.85
C HIS A 290 3.24 -4.52 6.31
N CYS A 291 2.82 -3.39 6.88
CA CYS A 291 3.29 -2.90 8.19
C CYS A 291 3.05 -3.86 9.39
N ASN A 292 2.26 -4.93 9.24
CA ASN A 292 1.79 -5.77 10.34
C ASN A 292 2.34 -7.22 10.34
N VAL A 293 3.20 -7.63 9.39
CA VAL A 293 3.64 -9.03 9.31
C VAL A 293 4.60 -9.38 10.46
N VAL A 294 4.25 -10.43 11.21
CA VAL A 294 5.10 -11.08 12.22
C VAL A 294 5.69 -12.34 11.61
N PHE A 295 7.02 -12.36 11.40
CA PHE A 295 7.73 -13.57 11.00
C PHE A 295 8.20 -14.31 12.26
N LYS A 296 7.82 -15.58 12.41
CA LYS A 296 8.33 -16.45 13.47
C LYS A 296 9.60 -17.15 12.93
N ASP A 297 10.61 -17.29 13.80
CA ASP A 297 11.87 -18.04 13.62
C ASP A 297 13.10 -17.38 12.95
N SER A 298 14.23 -17.44 13.67
CA SER A 298 15.46 -16.62 13.50
C SER A 298 16.38 -17.00 12.34
N VAL A 299 16.16 -18.13 11.66
CA VAL A 299 17.02 -18.60 10.56
C VAL A 299 16.41 -18.31 9.18
N GLU A 300 15.09 -18.41 9.03
CA GLU A 300 14.33 -18.01 7.82
C GLU A 300 14.07 -16.49 7.75
N LEU A 301 14.34 -15.77 8.83
CA LEU A 301 14.12 -14.33 9.00
C LEU A 301 14.96 -13.44 8.08
N LYS A 302 16.21 -13.82 7.76
CA LYS A 302 17.12 -12.98 6.95
C LYS A 302 16.68 -12.86 5.48
N PRO A 303 16.38 -13.96 4.75
CA PRO A 303 15.96 -13.88 3.36
C PRO A 303 14.66 -13.07 3.15
N ILE A 304 13.66 -13.25 4.02
CA ILE A 304 12.35 -12.59 3.88
C ILE A 304 12.45 -11.09 4.23
N GLN A 305 13.26 -10.71 5.23
CA GLN A 305 13.53 -9.29 5.52
C GLN A 305 14.23 -8.61 4.35
N LEU A 306 15.29 -9.21 3.82
CA LEU A 306 15.96 -8.69 2.62
C LEU A 306 15.00 -8.65 1.40
N ALA A 307 14.05 -9.60 1.28
CA ALA A 307 13.01 -9.59 0.24
C ALA A 307 12.05 -8.41 0.36
N SER A 308 11.65 -8.04 1.57
CA SER A 308 10.81 -6.88 1.80
C SER A 308 11.53 -5.57 1.45
N GLU A 309 12.87 -5.54 1.50
CA GLU A 309 13.67 -4.37 1.16
C GLU A 309 13.84 -4.18 -0.35
N ASN A 310 13.92 -5.27 -1.14
CA ASN A 310 14.18 -5.20 -2.58
C ASN A 310 13.06 -5.73 -3.50
N TRP A 311 12.05 -6.45 -2.99
CA TRP A 311 10.98 -7.10 -3.78
C TRP A 311 11.47 -8.08 -4.86
N ASP A 312 12.55 -8.81 -4.62
CA ASP A 312 13.11 -9.80 -5.56
C ASP A 312 12.32 -11.13 -5.67
N CYS A 313 11.26 -11.30 -4.88
CA CYS A 313 10.42 -12.50 -4.83
C CYS A 313 9.51 -12.60 -6.08
N PRO A 314 9.25 -13.82 -6.63
CA PRO A 314 8.38 -13.98 -7.79
C PRO A 314 6.91 -13.61 -7.53
N ILE A 315 6.45 -13.67 -6.27
CA ILE A 315 5.09 -13.25 -5.87
C ILE A 315 5.21 -12.28 -4.70
N VAL A 316 4.81 -11.03 -4.91
CA VAL A 316 4.80 -9.99 -3.87
C VAL A 316 3.35 -9.62 -3.59
N VAL A 317 2.91 -9.78 -2.35
CA VAL A 317 1.60 -9.32 -1.89
C VAL A 317 1.82 -8.10 -1.01
N THR A 318 1.24 -6.97 -1.41
CA THR A 318 1.46 -5.69 -0.73
C THR A 318 0.18 -4.85 -0.69
N THR A 319 0.25 -3.66 -0.08
CA THR A 319 -0.89 -2.75 0.02
C THR A 319 -0.79 -1.58 -0.96
N ASN A 320 -1.93 -0.94 -1.27
CA ASN A 320 -1.93 0.33 -2.02
C ASN A 320 -0.98 1.36 -1.40
N VAL A 321 -1.00 1.49 -0.06
CA VAL A 321 -0.13 2.41 0.69
C VAL A 321 1.33 2.10 0.44
N GLN A 322 1.75 0.86 0.68
CA GLN A 322 3.14 0.46 0.52
C GLN A 322 3.59 0.58 -0.94
N PHE A 323 2.75 0.20 -1.90
CA PHE A 323 3.06 0.27 -3.33
C PHE A 323 3.25 1.72 -3.80
N PHE A 324 2.25 2.58 -3.62
CA PHE A 324 2.31 3.95 -4.12
C PHE A 324 3.27 4.83 -3.31
N GLU A 325 3.27 4.77 -1.99
CA GLU A 325 4.21 5.58 -1.21
C GLU A 325 5.67 5.22 -1.48
N SER A 326 5.97 3.96 -1.84
CA SER A 326 7.32 3.59 -2.29
C SER A 326 7.67 4.27 -3.61
N LEU A 327 6.75 4.30 -4.60
CA LEU A 327 6.97 4.96 -5.89
C LEU A 327 7.19 6.47 -5.78
N PHE A 328 6.66 7.12 -4.75
CA PHE A 328 6.85 8.55 -4.47
C PHE A 328 7.90 8.83 -3.38
N ALA A 329 8.53 7.81 -2.82
CA ALA A 329 9.52 7.95 -1.76
C ALA A 329 10.80 8.64 -2.24
N ASN A 330 11.60 9.08 -1.26
CA ASN A 330 12.93 9.64 -1.49
C ASN A 330 14.04 8.94 -0.68
N LYS A 331 13.71 8.24 0.42
CA LYS A 331 14.69 7.55 1.27
C LYS A 331 15.19 6.26 0.64
N THR A 332 16.48 5.98 0.81
CA THR A 332 17.16 4.76 0.33
C THR A 332 16.38 3.49 0.67
N SER A 333 16.03 3.31 1.96
CA SER A 333 15.33 2.10 2.46
C SER A 333 13.97 1.83 1.78
N LYS A 334 13.24 2.87 1.39
CA LYS A 334 11.96 2.72 0.66
C LYS A 334 12.17 2.54 -0.84
N CYS A 335 13.21 3.17 -1.41
CA CYS A 335 13.45 3.16 -2.85
C CYS A 335 14.16 1.89 -3.35
N ARG A 336 14.84 1.10 -2.51
CA ARG A 336 15.58 -0.11 -2.96
C ARG A 336 14.76 -1.09 -3.80
N LYS A 337 13.45 -1.19 -3.54
CA LYS A 337 12.54 -2.10 -4.25
C LYS A 337 11.99 -1.64 -5.61
N LEU A 338 12.11 -0.36 -5.96
CA LEU A 338 11.34 0.21 -7.10
C LEU A 338 11.74 -0.38 -8.46
N HIS A 339 13.04 -0.56 -8.71
CA HIS A 339 13.53 -1.11 -9.98
C HIS A 339 12.95 -2.51 -10.26
N ASN A 340 12.68 -3.26 -9.20
CA ASN A 340 12.10 -4.59 -9.23
C ASN A 340 10.60 -4.62 -9.58
N ILE A 341 9.93 -3.45 -9.68
CA ILE A 341 8.56 -3.33 -10.22
C ILE A 341 8.55 -3.38 -11.75
N ALA A 342 9.67 -3.05 -12.41
CA ALA A 342 9.78 -3.15 -13.86
C ALA A 342 9.59 -4.61 -14.32
N ASN A 343 9.14 -4.79 -15.56
CA ASN A 343 8.92 -6.11 -16.17
C ASN A 343 8.06 -7.07 -15.30
N SER A 344 7.08 -6.53 -14.58
CA SER A 344 6.22 -7.28 -13.66
C SER A 344 4.75 -7.24 -14.07
N VAL A 345 3.96 -8.26 -13.69
CA VAL A 345 2.49 -8.16 -13.75
C VAL A 345 1.99 -7.60 -12.42
N ILE A 346 1.25 -6.50 -12.46
CA ILE A 346 0.76 -5.79 -11.28
C ILE A 346 -0.76 -5.92 -11.24
N ILE A 347 -1.28 -6.54 -10.21
CA ILE A 347 -2.72 -6.78 -10.04
C ILE A 347 -3.20 -5.88 -8.91
N PHE A 348 -4.03 -4.89 -9.24
CA PHE A 348 -4.67 -4.01 -8.27
C PHE A 348 -6.04 -4.58 -7.91
N ASP A 349 -6.15 -5.18 -6.73
CA ASP A 349 -7.42 -5.66 -6.22
C ASP A 349 -8.29 -4.50 -5.72
N GLU A 350 -9.59 -4.59 -5.96
CA GLU A 350 -10.57 -3.53 -5.70
C GLU A 350 -10.08 -2.12 -6.11
N ALA A 351 -9.71 -1.96 -7.39
CA ALA A 351 -9.16 -0.72 -7.95
C ALA A 351 -10.03 0.54 -7.73
N GLN A 352 -11.33 0.38 -7.46
CA GLN A 352 -12.21 1.48 -7.06
C GLN A 352 -11.84 2.11 -5.71
N MET A 353 -11.03 1.44 -4.90
CA MET A 353 -10.55 1.89 -3.58
C MET A 353 -9.27 2.71 -3.65
N LEU A 354 -8.84 3.10 -4.85
CA LEU A 354 -7.76 4.07 -5.00
C LEU A 354 -8.19 5.41 -4.37
N PRO A 355 -7.32 6.03 -3.57
CA PRO A 355 -7.68 7.21 -2.80
C PRO A 355 -7.95 8.40 -3.71
N VAL A 356 -9.17 8.93 -3.65
CA VAL A 356 -9.65 10.01 -4.54
C VAL A 356 -8.74 11.24 -4.52
N ASN A 357 -8.18 11.62 -3.36
CA ASN A 357 -7.30 12.79 -3.23
C ASN A 357 -5.94 12.65 -3.95
N TYR A 358 -5.56 11.42 -4.29
CA TYR A 358 -4.27 11.05 -4.89
C TYR A 358 -4.45 10.22 -6.16
N LEU A 359 -5.66 10.20 -6.72
CA LEU A 359 -6.02 9.33 -7.82
C LEU A 359 -5.20 9.66 -9.07
N GLU A 360 -5.04 10.94 -9.40
CA GLU A 360 -4.28 11.35 -10.58
C GLU A 360 -2.79 10.94 -10.50
N PRO A 361 -2.04 11.20 -9.41
CA PRO A 361 -0.70 10.67 -9.24
C PRO A 361 -0.61 9.14 -9.33
N CYS A 362 -1.58 8.41 -8.76
CA CYS A 362 -1.61 6.94 -8.82
C CYS A 362 -1.79 6.45 -10.27
N ILE A 363 -2.71 7.05 -11.02
CA ILE A 363 -2.95 6.73 -12.43
C ILE A 363 -1.73 7.07 -13.29
N LYS A 364 -1.06 8.19 -13.05
CA LYS A 364 0.20 8.54 -13.72
C LYS A 364 1.31 7.53 -13.43
N ALA A 365 1.44 7.07 -12.18
CA ALA A 365 2.42 6.05 -11.82
C ALA A 365 2.14 4.69 -12.50
N ILE A 366 0.88 4.23 -12.52
CA ILE A 366 0.48 3.01 -13.26
C ILE A 366 0.78 3.17 -14.75
N SER A 367 0.47 4.35 -15.31
CA SER A 367 0.70 4.66 -16.72
C SER A 367 2.18 4.59 -17.09
N GLU A 368 3.05 5.16 -16.27
CA GLU A 368 4.51 5.05 -16.46
C GLU A 368 4.97 3.60 -16.46
N LEU A 369 4.55 2.80 -15.47
CA LEU A 369 4.96 1.41 -15.34
C LEU A 369 4.59 0.58 -16.57
N VAL A 370 3.37 0.78 -17.09
CA VAL A 370 2.89 0.08 -18.29
C VAL A 370 3.61 0.57 -19.56
N TYR A 371 3.77 1.89 -19.71
CA TYR A 371 4.23 2.49 -20.96
C TYR A 371 5.76 2.44 -21.13
N ASN A 372 6.51 2.62 -20.04
CA ASN A 372 7.95 2.82 -20.06
C ASN A 372 8.74 1.71 -19.34
N TYR A 373 8.15 0.99 -18.39
CA TYR A 373 8.85 -0.02 -17.57
C TYR A 373 8.46 -1.46 -17.88
N ARG A 374 7.80 -1.68 -19.04
CA ARG A 374 7.45 -2.99 -19.59
C ARG A 374 6.58 -3.86 -18.68
N SER A 375 5.89 -3.25 -17.74
CA SER A 375 4.97 -3.94 -16.83
C SER A 375 3.59 -4.06 -17.46
N THR A 376 2.80 -5.00 -16.95
CA THR A 376 1.39 -5.19 -17.31
C THR A 376 0.57 -4.94 -16.06
N ALA A 377 -0.49 -4.14 -16.14
CA ALA A 377 -1.35 -3.86 -14.99
C ALA A 377 -2.76 -4.42 -15.21
N VAL A 378 -3.36 -4.96 -14.15
CA VAL A 378 -4.75 -5.46 -14.14
C VAL A 378 -5.51 -4.75 -13.03
N LEU A 379 -6.52 -3.98 -13.40
CA LEU A 379 -7.44 -3.32 -12.47
C LEU A 379 -8.60 -4.28 -12.16
N CYS A 380 -8.51 -4.96 -11.04
CA CYS A 380 -9.52 -5.89 -10.57
C CYS A 380 -10.58 -5.13 -9.76
N THR A 381 -11.86 -5.31 -10.06
CA THR A 381 -12.92 -4.54 -9.41
C THR A 381 -14.25 -5.27 -9.45
N ALA A 382 -15.10 -5.05 -8.43
CA ALA A 382 -16.46 -5.57 -8.42
C ALA A 382 -17.43 -4.74 -9.28
N THR A 383 -17.04 -3.52 -9.61
CA THR A 383 -17.89 -2.52 -10.27
C THR A 383 -17.07 -1.78 -11.32
N GLN A 384 -17.67 -1.00 -12.21
CA GLN A 384 -16.89 -0.25 -13.22
C GLN A 384 -16.60 1.16 -12.70
N PRO A 385 -15.43 1.47 -12.10
CA PRO A 385 -15.05 2.84 -11.91
C PRO A 385 -14.66 3.45 -13.26
N SER A 386 -15.07 4.67 -13.54
CA SER A 386 -14.74 5.41 -14.77
C SER A 386 -13.28 5.89 -14.82
N LEU A 387 -12.32 5.03 -14.46
CA LEU A 387 -10.89 5.34 -14.46
C LEU A 387 -10.34 5.49 -15.88
N LYS A 388 -11.01 4.88 -16.87
CA LYS A 388 -10.59 4.88 -18.29
C LYS A 388 -10.32 6.28 -18.83
N THR A 389 -11.07 7.28 -18.39
CA THR A 389 -10.92 8.68 -18.84
C THR A 389 -9.71 9.39 -18.22
N LEU A 390 -9.17 8.86 -17.11
CA LEU A 390 -8.01 9.41 -16.41
C LEU A 390 -6.68 8.91 -16.98
N PHE A 391 -6.69 7.77 -17.69
CA PHE A 391 -5.48 7.24 -18.32
C PHE A 391 -5.09 8.05 -19.57
N PRO A 392 -3.77 8.18 -19.87
CA PRO A 392 -3.30 8.79 -21.11
C PRO A 392 -3.86 8.08 -22.34
N GLN A 393 -4.18 8.83 -23.41
CA GLN A 393 -4.78 8.29 -24.65
C GLN A 393 -3.96 7.17 -25.31
N GLN A 394 -2.65 7.13 -25.06
CA GLN A 394 -1.74 6.10 -25.57
C GLN A 394 -2.00 4.72 -24.92
N ILE A 395 -2.65 4.68 -23.76
CA ILE A 395 -2.90 3.46 -22.99
C ILE A 395 -4.38 3.10 -23.12
N LYS A 396 -4.66 1.97 -23.77
CA LYS A 396 -6.01 1.42 -23.90
C LYS A 396 -6.24 0.34 -22.86
N ILE A 397 -7.33 0.49 -22.12
CA ILE A 397 -7.82 -0.55 -21.20
C ILE A 397 -8.64 -1.56 -21.98
N LYS A 398 -8.36 -2.85 -21.79
CA LYS A 398 -9.15 -3.96 -22.34
C LYS A 398 -9.77 -4.79 -21.21
N GLU A 399 -11.07 -5.07 -21.32
CA GLU A 399 -11.80 -5.91 -20.35
C GLU A 399 -11.48 -7.39 -20.58
N ILE A 400 -11.29 -8.13 -19.48
CA ILE A 400 -11.03 -9.58 -19.47
C ILE A 400 -12.33 -10.35 -19.21
N CYS A 401 -13.21 -9.84 -18.34
CA CYS A 401 -14.39 -10.57 -17.92
C CYS A 401 -15.42 -10.71 -19.07
N PRO A 402 -15.87 -11.94 -19.39
CA PRO A 402 -16.89 -12.15 -20.40
C PRO A 402 -18.27 -11.80 -19.82
N GLU A 403 -19.14 -11.21 -20.65
CA GLU A 403 -20.54 -10.92 -20.31
C GLU A 403 -20.72 -10.21 -18.95
N VAL A 404 -19.97 -9.13 -18.70
CA VAL A 404 -19.96 -8.41 -17.40
C VAL A 404 -21.37 -8.19 -16.82
N LYS A 405 -22.34 -7.79 -17.66
CA LYS A 405 -23.74 -7.61 -17.24
C LYS A 405 -24.38 -8.91 -16.73
N GLY A 406 -24.29 -9.98 -17.50
CA GLY A 406 -24.85 -11.29 -17.13
C GLY A 406 -24.19 -11.89 -15.90
N GLN A 407 -22.87 -11.70 -15.74
CA GLN A 407 -22.16 -12.09 -14.51
C GLN A 407 -22.69 -11.30 -13.31
N TYR A 408 -22.85 -9.98 -13.45
CA TYR A 408 -23.34 -9.12 -12.38
C TYR A 408 -24.75 -9.53 -11.93
N GLU A 409 -25.66 -9.76 -12.87
CA GLU A 409 -27.03 -10.20 -12.60
C GLU A 409 -27.05 -11.57 -11.91
N PHE A 410 -26.24 -12.53 -12.37
CA PHE A 410 -26.16 -13.86 -11.79
C PHE A 410 -25.67 -13.86 -10.33
N PHE A 411 -24.65 -13.05 -10.03
CA PHE A 411 -24.09 -12.96 -8.68
C PHE A 411 -24.88 -12.04 -7.74
N ARG A 412 -26.04 -11.52 -8.17
CA ARG A 412 -26.91 -10.70 -7.34
C ARG A 412 -27.60 -11.54 -6.26
N ARG A 413 -27.24 -11.28 -5.00
CA ARG A 413 -27.59 -12.15 -3.84
C ARG A 413 -28.66 -11.61 -2.91
N MET A 414 -29.05 -10.35 -3.09
CA MET A 414 -29.97 -9.66 -2.18
C MET A 414 -30.85 -8.66 -2.93
N VAL A 415 -31.89 -8.19 -2.26
CA VAL A 415 -32.72 -7.05 -2.67
C VAL A 415 -32.25 -5.79 -1.95
N LEU A 416 -32.01 -4.73 -2.72
CA LEU A 416 -31.72 -3.41 -2.17
C LEU A 416 -33.05 -2.72 -1.86
N GLU A 417 -33.19 -2.19 -0.65
CA GLU A 417 -34.35 -1.44 -0.21
C GLU A 417 -33.89 -0.04 0.24
N ASN A 418 -34.55 1.01 -0.24
CA ASN A 418 -34.33 2.36 0.25
C ASN A 418 -35.40 2.71 1.29
N ALA A 419 -34.98 2.84 2.56
CA ALA A 419 -35.86 3.18 3.66
C ALA A 419 -36.04 4.69 3.86
N GLY A 420 -35.37 5.52 3.06
CA GLY A 420 -35.41 6.98 3.18
C GLY A 420 -34.76 7.49 4.46
N GLU A 421 -35.27 8.61 4.97
CA GLU A 421 -34.84 9.18 6.25
C GLU A 421 -35.51 8.44 7.42
N LEU A 422 -34.71 8.05 8.42
CA LEU A 422 -35.15 7.37 9.63
C LEU A 422 -34.76 8.18 10.87
N SER A 423 -35.61 8.14 11.89
CA SER A 423 -35.21 8.54 13.25
C SER A 423 -34.36 7.44 13.91
N GLU A 424 -33.58 7.78 14.93
CA GLU A 424 -32.78 6.81 15.68
C GLU A 424 -33.67 5.72 16.31
N GLU A 425 -34.82 6.10 16.88
CA GLU A 425 -35.75 5.18 17.51
C GLU A 425 -36.32 4.19 16.48
N GLN A 426 -36.63 4.66 15.27
CA GLN A 426 -37.10 3.81 14.19
C GLN A 426 -36.04 2.79 13.79
N LEU A 427 -34.78 3.22 13.66
CA LEU A 427 -33.66 2.32 13.36
C LEU A 427 -33.50 1.26 14.46
N VAL A 428 -33.44 1.67 15.72
CA VAL A 428 -33.30 0.76 16.87
C VAL A 428 -34.44 -0.25 16.93
N GLN A 429 -35.69 0.18 16.71
CA GLN A 429 -36.85 -0.72 16.66
C GLN A 429 -36.75 -1.74 15.53
N ARG A 430 -36.28 -1.33 14.34
CA ARG A 430 -36.06 -2.24 13.21
C ARG A 430 -34.96 -3.26 13.54
N LEU A 431 -33.82 -2.81 14.06
CA LEU A 431 -32.70 -3.68 14.43
C LEU A 431 -33.08 -4.70 15.52
N ARG A 432 -33.92 -4.33 16.49
CA ARG A 432 -34.40 -5.25 17.55
C ARG A 432 -35.19 -6.44 17.01
N LYS A 433 -35.90 -6.28 15.88
CA LYS A 433 -36.68 -7.35 15.24
C LYS A 433 -35.81 -8.38 14.53
N GLU A 434 -34.60 -7.99 14.15
CA GLU A 434 -33.67 -8.87 13.48
C GLU A 434 -32.91 -9.74 14.49
N LYS A 435 -32.76 -11.04 14.15
CA LYS A 435 -31.94 -11.97 14.93
C LYS A 435 -30.45 -11.78 14.64
N GLN A 436 -30.10 -11.67 13.36
CA GLN A 436 -28.74 -11.47 12.89
C GLN A 436 -28.72 -10.32 11.88
N VAL A 437 -28.17 -9.19 12.30
CA VAL A 437 -28.13 -7.97 11.48
C VAL A 437 -26.80 -7.27 11.63
N LEU A 438 -26.34 -6.71 10.52
CA LEU A 438 -25.22 -5.79 10.47
C LEU A 438 -25.74 -4.38 10.23
N CYS A 439 -25.41 -3.44 11.10
CA CYS A 439 -25.71 -2.01 10.93
C CYS A 439 -24.40 -1.23 10.83
N ILE A 440 -24.25 -0.49 9.73
CA ILE A 440 -23.06 0.32 9.44
C ILE A 440 -23.48 1.78 9.38
N LEU A 441 -22.84 2.59 10.23
CA LEU A 441 -23.10 4.03 10.37
C LEU A 441 -21.86 4.84 10.01
N ASN A 442 -22.08 6.10 9.61
CA ASN A 442 -21.02 6.97 9.09
C ASN A 442 -20.09 7.54 10.17
N SER A 443 -20.57 7.68 11.40
CA SER A 443 -19.81 8.28 12.50
C SER A 443 -19.76 7.38 13.72
N ARG A 444 -18.67 7.47 14.48
CA ARG A 444 -18.50 6.73 15.74
C ARG A 444 -19.54 7.14 16.79
N GLY A 445 -19.91 8.43 16.84
CA GLY A 445 -20.95 8.92 17.75
C GLY A 445 -22.29 8.22 17.52
N ARG A 446 -22.73 8.12 16.26
CA ARG A 446 -23.95 7.38 15.89
C ARG A 446 -23.89 5.90 16.24
N VAL A 447 -22.73 5.26 16.03
CA VAL A 447 -22.52 3.87 16.45
C VAL A 447 -22.68 3.71 17.95
N GLN A 448 -22.13 4.63 18.74
CA GLN A 448 -22.24 4.60 20.20
C GLN A 448 -23.71 4.78 20.65
N GLU A 449 -24.42 5.79 20.14
CA GLU A 449 -25.84 6.04 20.47
C GLU A 449 -26.71 4.81 20.19
N VAL A 450 -26.66 4.30 18.95
CA VAL A 450 -27.44 3.12 18.52
C VAL A 450 -27.03 1.87 19.30
N TYR A 451 -25.75 1.69 19.61
CA TYR A 451 -25.29 0.56 20.43
C TYR A 451 -25.85 0.63 21.86
N GLN A 452 -25.77 1.80 22.51
CA GLN A 452 -26.28 1.96 23.88
C GLN A 452 -27.80 1.70 23.94
N ALA A 453 -28.56 2.18 22.96
CA ALA A 453 -30.00 1.90 22.85
C ALA A 453 -30.35 0.42 22.59
N LEU A 454 -29.38 -0.42 22.18
CA LEU A 454 -29.56 -1.85 21.91
C LEU A 454 -28.97 -2.77 22.99
N LYS A 455 -28.15 -2.24 23.91
CA LYS A 455 -27.34 -3.03 24.85
C LYS A 455 -28.17 -3.83 25.85
N ASP A 456 -29.39 -3.42 26.15
CA ASP A 456 -30.29 -3.94 27.22
C ASP A 456 -30.47 -5.48 27.27
N LYS A 457 -30.12 -6.22 26.21
CA LYS A 457 -30.26 -7.70 26.14
C LYS A 457 -28.96 -8.48 25.89
N GLY A 458 -27.80 -7.83 25.82
CA GLY A 458 -26.50 -8.51 25.58
C GLY A 458 -26.33 -9.14 24.18
N GLU A 459 -27.26 -8.86 23.26
CA GLU A 459 -27.29 -9.40 21.89
C GLU A 459 -26.65 -8.45 20.86
N ALA A 460 -26.40 -7.20 21.26
CA ALA A 460 -25.71 -6.19 20.46
C ALA A 460 -24.19 -6.30 20.62
N ILE A 461 -23.45 -6.09 19.54
CA ILE A 461 -22.00 -6.11 19.52
C ILE A 461 -21.54 -4.82 18.83
N HIS A 462 -20.64 -4.08 19.47
CA HIS A 462 -19.98 -2.94 18.87
C HIS A 462 -18.58 -3.36 18.39
N LEU A 463 -18.22 -2.98 17.16
CA LEU A 463 -16.87 -3.22 16.63
C LEU A 463 -16.25 -1.89 16.18
N SER A 464 -15.10 -1.56 16.76
CA SER A 464 -14.45 -0.25 16.57
C SER A 464 -12.95 -0.36 16.27
N THR A 465 -12.43 0.65 15.57
CA THR A 465 -10.99 0.87 15.41
C THR A 465 -10.29 1.28 16.71
N PHE A 466 -11.05 1.71 17.72
CA PHE A 466 -10.55 2.02 19.07
C PHE A 466 -10.35 0.79 19.95
N MET A 467 -10.62 -0.40 19.40
CA MET A 467 -10.17 -1.66 19.98
C MET A 467 -8.80 -2.01 19.40
N TYR A 468 -7.85 -2.40 20.25
CA TYR A 468 -6.52 -2.84 19.79
C TYR A 468 -6.61 -4.15 18.98
N PRO A 469 -5.64 -4.43 18.07
CA PRO A 469 -5.71 -5.56 17.16
C PRO A 469 -6.03 -6.92 17.79
N LYS A 470 -5.38 -7.28 18.92
CA LYS A 470 -5.61 -8.57 19.59
C LYS A 470 -7.07 -8.73 20.06
N HIS A 471 -7.63 -7.74 20.74
CA HIS A 471 -9.05 -7.74 21.14
C HIS A 471 -9.94 -7.80 19.90
N ARG A 472 -9.72 -6.95 18.89
CA ARG A 472 -10.53 -6.98 17.66
C ARG A 472 -10.56 -8.37 17.01
N LYS A 473 -9.41 -9.06 16.94
CA LYS A 473 -9.31 -10.43 16.41
C LYS A 473 -10.15 -11.43 17.21
N HIS A 474 -10.16 -11.33 18.53
CA HIS A 474 -11.02 -12.13 19.39
C HIS A 474 -12.51 -11.86 19.10
N LEU A 475 -12.91 -10.59 19.03
CA LEU A 475 -14.30 -10.22 18.78
C LEU A 475 -14.81 -10.67 17.39
N LEU A 476 -13.97 -10.54 16.36
CA LEU A 476 -14.26 -11.06 15.02
C LEU A 476 -14.51 -12.58 15.03
N LYS A 477 -13.75 -13.34 15.82
CA LYS A 477 -13.95 -14.79 15.99
C LYS A 477 -15.31 -15.08 16.63
N THR A 478 -15.65 -14.37 17.71
CA THR A 478 -16.95 -14.50 18.41
C THR A 478 -18.13 -14.19 17.48
N ILE A 479 -18.03 -13.14 16.66
CA ILE A 479 -19.06 -12.80 15.68
C ILE A 479 -19.25 -13.94 14.68
N ARG A 480 -18.17 -14.48 14.11
CA ARG A 480 -18.24 -15.61 13.16
C ARG A 480 -18.89 -16.85 13.77
N GLU A 481 -18.57 -17.18 15.02
CA GLU A 481 -19.17 -18.30 15.74
C GLU A 481 -20.67 -18.10 15.98
N ARG A 482 -21.08 -16.89 16.38
CA ARG A 482 -22.51 -16.56 16.54
C ARG A 482 -23.27 -16.66 15.21
N LEU A 483 -22.70 -16.14 14.14
CA LEU A 483 -23.28 -16.21 12.79
C LEU A 483 -23.46 -17.67 12.35
N LYS A 484 -22.41 -18.49 12.45
CA LYS A 484 -22.41 -19.90 12.07
C LYS A 484 -23.45 -20.72 12.85
N ASN A 485 -23.60 -20.45 14.14
CA ASN A 485 -24.52 -21.18 15.03
C ASN A 485 -25.95 -20.60 15.05
N GLY A 486 -26.24 -19.59 14.21
CA GLY A 486 -27.57 -18.97 14.16
C GLY A 486 -27.96 -18.24 15.45
N MET A 487 -26.99 -17.84 16.27
CA MET A 487 -27.23 -17.11 17.53
C MET A 487 -27.55 -15.64 17.27
N PRO A 488 -28.26 -14.94 18.19
CA PRO A 488 -28.46 -13.49 18.09
C PRO A 488 -27.15 -12.73 17.92
N CYS A 489 -27.10 -11.86 16.92
CA CYS A 489 -25.91 -11.09 16.58
C CYS A 489 -26.31 -9.78 15.90
N ARG A 490 -26.45 -8.70 16.67
CA ARG A 490 -26.70 -7.35 16.13
C ARG A 490 -25.39 -6.57 16.14
N LEU A 491 -24.65 -6.65 15.05
CA LEU A 491 -23.35 -6.02 14.92
C LEU A 491 -23.52 -4.57 14.47
N ILE A 492 -23.04 -3.62 15.27
CA ILE A 492 -23.05 -2.20 14.97
C ILE A 492 -21.59 -1.75 14.81
N SER A 493 -21.27 -1.15 13.66
CA SER A 493 -19.89 -0.72 13.36
C SER A 493 -19.89 0.48 12.42
N THR A 494 -18.72 1.07 12.23
CA THR A 494 -18.46 1.99 11.12
C THR A 494 -18.06 1.19 9.86
N SER A 495 -17.49 1.85 8.85
CA SER A 495 -17.02 1.20 7.62
C SER A 495 -15.89 0.17 7.80
N LEU A 496 -15.43 -0.08 9.02
CA LEU A 496 -14.43 -1.12 9.35
C LEU A 496 -14.80 -2.52 8.84
N VAL A 497 -16.10 -2.81 8.71
CA VAL A 497 -16.63 -4.12 8.28
C VAL A 497 -16.98 -4.18 6.79
N GLU A 498 -16.84 -3.07 6.05
CA GLU A 498 -17.11 -3.02 4.61
C GLU A 498 -16.09 -3.87 3.83
N ALA A 499 -14.85 -3.93 4.30
CA ALA A 499 -13.79 -4.73 3.70
C ALA A 499 -12.95 -5.44 4.76
N GLY A 500 -12.34 -6.58 4.43
CA GLY A 500 -11.46 -7.26 5.39
C GLY A 500 -12.07 -8.30 6.30
N VAL A 501 -13.39 -8.38 6.35
CA VAL A 501 -14.08 -9.28 7.26
C VAL A 501 -14.90 -10.29 6.47
N ASP A 502 -14.83 -11.53 6.91
CA ASP A 502 -15.59 -12.65 6.38
C ASP A 502 -16.87 -12.83 7.19
N PHE A 503 -17.88 -12.04 6.84
CA PHE A 503 -19.21 -12.06 7.44
C PHE A 503 -20.28 -12.35 6.39
N ASP A 504 -21.29 -13.10 6.81
CA ASP A 504 -22.47 -13.47 6.02
C ASP A 504 -23.75 -13.25 6.84
N PHE A 505 -24.32 -12.05 6.73
CA PHE A 505 -25.57 -11.66 7.38
C PHE A 505 -26.77 -11.87 6.45
N GLN A 506 -27.95 -12.04 7.04
CA GLN A 506 -29.21 -12.05 6.28
C GLN A 506 -29.70 -10.63 5.96
N THR A 507 -29.53 -9.71 6.91
CA THR A 507 -29.98 -8.31 6.78
C THR A 507 -28.81 -7.37 7.05
N VAL A 508 -28.62 -6.38 6.18
CA VAL A 508 -27.60 -5.33 6.33
C VAL A 508 -28.27 -3.97 6.26
N TYR A 509 -28.04 -3.13 7.26
CA TYR A 509 -28.41 -1.71 7.28
C TYR A 509 -27.15 -0.89 7.01
N ARG A 510 -27.20 0.00 6.02
CA ARG A 510 -26.10 0.94 5.73
C ARG A 510 -26.62 2.36 5.63
N GLU A 511 -26.15 3.22 6.53
CA GLU A 511 -26.38 4.66 6.40
C GLU A 511 -25.77 5.14 5.07
N LEU A 512 -26.44 6.00 4.31
CA LEU A 512 -25.97 6.44 3.00
C LEU A 512 -24.59 7.11 3.14
N ALA A 513 -23.63 6.61 2.35
CA ALA A 513 -22.26 7.09 2.28
C ALA A 513 -21.92 7.32 0.80
N GLY A 514 -20.92 6.62 0.25
CA GLY A 514 -20.78 6.46 -1.19
C GLY A 514 -21.51 5.21 -1.70
N VAL A 515 -21.84 5.19 -3.01
CA VAL A 515 -22.41 4.00 -3.66
C VAL A 515 -21.47 2.80 -3.56
N ASP A 516 -20.16 3.04 -3.61
CA ASP A 516 -19.11 2.06 -3.39
C ASP A 516 -19.16 1.43 -1.98
N SER A 517 -19.29 2.25 -0.93
CA SER A 517 -19.49 1.77 0.45
C SER A 517 -20.77 0.95 0.60
N VAL A 518 -21.87 1.38 -0.05
CA VAL A 518 -23.13 0.62 -0.06
C VAL A 518 -22.93 -0.77 -0.70
N ILE A 519 -22.23 -0.85 -1.83
CA ILE A 519 -21.97 -2.12 -2.53
C ILE A 519 -21.05 -3.04 -1.71
N GLN A 520 -20.09 -2.48 -0.99
CA GLN A 520 -19.23 -3.26 -0.10
C GLN A 520 -19.99 -3.82 1.09
N ALA A 521 -20.85 -3.00 1.71
CA ALA A 521 -21.76 -3.43 2.76
C ALA A 521 -22.72 -4.51 2.26
N ALA A 522 -23.30 -4.32 1.07
CA ALA A 522 -24.14 -5.30 0.38
C ALA A 522 -23.43 -6.64 0.17
N GLY A 523 -22.12 -6.63 -0.10
CA GLY A 523 -21.28 -7.82 -0.20
C GLY A 523 -21.10 -8.60 1.11
N ARG A 524 -21.69 -8.15 2.23
CA ARG A 524 -21.79 -8.86 3.52
C ARG A 524 -23.19 -9.46 3.74
N CYS A 525 -24.15 -9.18 2.86
CA CYS A 525 -25.47 -9.76 2.84
C CYS A 525 -25.48 -11.00 1.93
N ASN A 526 -25.92 -12.15 2.45
CA ASN A 526 -26.02 -13.42 1.72
C ASN A 526 -24.75 -13.73 0.91
N ARG A 527 -23.57 -13.50 1.51
CA ARG A 527 -22.25 -13.63 0.90
C ARG A 527 -21.98 -15.05 0.40
N GLU A 528 -22.53 -16.05 1.07
CA GLU A 528 -22.37 -17.45 0.67
C GLU A 528 -23.46 -17.92 -0.31
N GLY A 529 -24.50 -17.10 -0.57
CA GLY A 529 -25.60 -17.46 -1.46
C GLY A 529 -26.46 -18.64 -0.95
N LYS A 530 -26.44 -18.92 0.36
CA LYS A 530 -27.12 -20.07 0.98
C LYS A 530 -28.61 -19.83 1.22
N ARG A 531 -29.07 -18.57 1.13
CA ARG A 531 -30.44 -18.16 1.39
C ARG A 531 -31.09 -17.66 0.10
N HIS A 532 -32.41 -17.76 0.00
CA HIS A 532 -33.17 -17.17 -1.11
C HIS A 532 -32.97 -15.65 -1.13
N ARG A 533 -32.86 -15.09 -2.34
CA ARG A 533 -32.54 -13.67 -2.56
C ARG A 533 -33.60 -12.77 -1.96
N GLU A 534 -34.86 -13.15 -2.07
CA GLU A 534 -36.02 -12.41 -1.61
C GLU A 534 -36.06 -12.26 -0.08
N ASP A 535 -35.42 -13.17 0.65
CA ASP A 535 -35.31 -13.17 2.10
C ASP A 535 -34.10 -12.37 2.62
N CYS A 536 -33.26 -11.87 1.72
CA CYS A 536 -32.00 -11.19 2.04
C CYS A 536 -32.05 -9.74 1.57
N ARG A 537 -31.86 -8.81 2.50
CA ARG A 537 -32.05 -7.38 2.23
C ARG A 537 -30.86 -6.55 2.65
N THR A 538 -30.48 -5.61 1.79
CA THR A 538 -29.62 -4.50 2.17
C THR A 538 -30.44 -3.23 2.14
N ILE A 539 -30.57 -2.60 3.30
CA ILE A 539 -31.42 -1.44 3.52
C ILE A 539 -30.52 -0.22 3.61
N ILE A 540 -30.68 0.70 2.65
CA ILE A 540 -30.04 2.03 2.68
C ILE A 540 -30.98 3.03 3.33
N PHE A 541 -30.41 3.94 4.11
CA PHE A 541 -31.17 4.97 4.81
C PHE A 541 -30.30 6.19 5.09
N THR A 542 -30.93 7.32 5.39
CA THR A 542 -30.31 8.46 6.06
C THR A 542 -30.86 8.57 7.47
N LEU A 543 -30.07 9.13 8.39
CA LEU A 543 -30.55 9.45 9.73
C LEU A 543 -30.83 10.93 9.83
N GLU A 544 -31.92 11.26 10.52
CA GLU A 544 -32.26 12.62 10.91
C GLU A 544 -31.04 13.36 11.48
N LYS A 545 -30.90 14.63 11.13
CA LYS A 545 -29.77 15.44 11.58
C LYS A 545 -29.86 15.65 13.09
N ASN A 546 -28.84 15.20 13.81
CA ASN A 546 -28.68 15.43 15.23
C ASN A 546 -27.68 16.59 15.46
N GLU A 547 -28.03 17.56 16.30
CA GLU A 547 -27.13 18.65 16.68
C GLU A 547 -25.94 18.08 17.47
N GLY A 548 -24.74 18.17 16.91
CA GLY A 548 -23.50 17.72 17.57
C GLY A 548 -22.86 16.45 16.98
N ILE A 549 -23.54 15.71 16.09
CA ILE A 549 -22.93 14.59 15.36
C ILE A 549 -22.84 14.89 13.89
N HIS A 550 -21.60 14.96 13.40
CA HIS A 550 -21.30 15.24 12.00
C HIS A 550 -20.69 14.05 11.29
N ASN A 551 -21.09 13.87 10.04
CA ASN A 551 -20.40 12.94 9.15
C ASN A 551 -18.96 13.42 8.91
N PRO A 552 -17.99 12.48 8.80
CA PRO A 552 -16.63 12.80 8.42
C PRO A 552 -16.58 13.69 7.18
N SER A 553 -15.68 14.68 7.17
CA SER A 553 -15.52 15.63 6.06
C SER A 553 -15.26 14.92 4.72
N THR A 554 -14.55 13.79 4.75
CA THR A 554 -14.24 12.94 3.61
C THR A 554 -15.47 12.29 2.97
N LEU A 555 -16.56 12.10 3.72
CA LEU A 555 -17.81 11.50 3.22
C LEU A 555 -18.79 12.52 2.65
N LYS A 556 -18.59 13.83 2.87
CA LYS A 556 -19.56 14.86 2.44
C LYS A 556 -19.84 14.84 0.94
N LEU A 557 -18.79 14.82 0.11
CA LEU A 557 -18.95 14.76 -1.35
C LEU A 557 -19.49 13.39 -1.80
N PRO A 558 -18.93 12.24 -1.36
CA PRO A 558 -19.50 10.92 -1.64
C PRO A 558 -20.99 10.80 -1.36
N ILE A 559 -21.46 11.28 -0.20
CA ILE A 559 -22.88 11.29 0.19
C ILE A 559 -23.71 12.12 -0.78
N LYS A 560 -23.30 13.35 -1.05
CA LYS A 560 -24.04 14.25 -1.93
C LYS A 560 -24.19 13.69 -3.35
N VAL A 561 -23.15 13.02 -3.86
CA VAL A 561 -23.23 12.34 -5.16
C VAL A 561 -24.11 11.09 -5.08
N ALA A 562 -24.02 10.32 -4.01
CA ALA A 562 -24.87 9.14 -3.81
C ALA A 562 -26.35 9.51 -3.71
N GLU A 563 -26.71 10.61 -3.04
CA GLU A 563 -28.08 11.14 -2.97
C GLU A 563 -28.65 11.38 -4.38
N GLN A 564 -27.88 12.03 -5.27
CA GLN A 564 -28.28 12.24 -6.67
C GLN A 564 -28.49 10.92 -7.44
N ILE A 565 -27.67 9.90 -7.14
CA ILE A 565 -27.79 8.60 -7.79
C ILE A 565 -29.02 7.84 -7.27
N VAL A 566 -29.33 7.95 -5.98
CA VAL A 566 -30.53 7.36 -5.37
C VAL A 566 -31.82 7.99 -5.91
N GLU A 567 -31.81 9.28 -6.25
CA GLU A 567 -32.96 9.97 -6.88
C GLU A 567 -33.19 9.55 -8.34
N GLU A 568 -32.11 9.24 -9.07
CA GLU A 568 -32.16 8.98 -10.51
C GLU A 568 -32.29 7.49 -10.88
N TYR A 569 -31.76 6.59 -10.04
CA TYR A 569 -31.71 5.16 -10.30
C TYR A 569 -32.50 4.39 -9.23
N GLU A 570 -33.44 3.55 -9.67
CA GLU A 570 -34.15 2.62 -8.78
C GLU A 570 -33.18 1.59 -8.16
N ASP A 571 -32.21 1.12 -8.96
CA ASP A 571 -31.16 0.21 -8.51
C ASP A 571 -29.78 0.86 -8.59
N ILE A 572 -29.34 1.43 -7.48
CA ILE A 572 -28.01 2.06 -7.37
C ILE A 572 -26.86 1.05 -7.42
N THR A 573 -27.16 -0.25 -7.40
CA THR A 573 -26.15 -1.31 -7.60
C THR A 573 -25.97 -1.67 -9.08
N SER A 574 -26.81 -1.16 -9.98
CA SER A 574 -26.62 -1.36 -11.43
C SER A 574 -25.27 -0.79 -11.91
N LEU A 575 -24.69 -1.41 -12.94
CA LEU A 575 -23.41 -0.99 -13.51
C LEU A 575 -23.48 0.47 -13.99
N GLU A 576 -24.60 0.87 -14.58
CA GLU A 576 -24.88 2.21 -15.07
C GLU A 576 -24.90 3.24 -13.93
N ALA A 577 -25.57 2.93 -12.80
CA ALA A 577 -25.60 3.80 -11.63
C ALA A 577 -24.21 3.99 -11.01
N ILE A 578 -23.40 2.93 -10.98
CA ILE A 578 -22.05 2.96 -10.42
C ILE A 578 -21.10 3.76 -11.31
N GLU A 579 -21.17 3.57 -12.63
CA GLU A 579 -20.41 4.36 -13.60
C GLU A 579 -20.76 5.85 -13.48
N SER A 580 -22.06 6.17 -13.38
CA SER A 580 -22.55 7.54 -13.17
C SER A 580 -22.04 8.13 -11.86
N TYR A 581 -22.09 7.36 -10.76
CA TYR A 581 -21.57 7.77 -9.45
C TYR A 581 -20.10 8.18 -9.51
N PHE A 582 -19.22 7.30 -10.01
CA PHE A 582 -17.78 7.59 -10.05
C PHE A 582 -17.44 8.71 -11.04
N SER A 583 -18.13 8.77 -12.18
CA SER A 583 -17.94 9.85 -13.16
C SER A 583 -18.26 11.22 -12.54
N ARG A 584 -19.38 11.33 -11.82
CA ARG A 584 -19.77 12.56 -11.10
C ARG A 584 -18.81 12.87 -9.95
N LEU A 585 -18.44 11.85 -9.16
CA LEU A 585 -17.51 12.02 -8.04
C LEU A 585 -16.17 12.60 -8.51
N TYR A 586 -15.57 12.03 -9.56
CA TYR A 586 -14.30 12.49 -10.12
C TYR A 586 -14.44 13.86 -10.78
N HIS A 587 -15.54 14.10 -11.50
CA HIS A 587 -15.82 15.41 -12.11
C HIS A 587 -15.93 16.53 -11.06
N PHE A 588 -16.72 16.32 -10.00
CA PHE A 588 -16.86 17.30 -8.93
C PHE A 588 -15.58 17.48 -8.12
N LYS A 589 -14.74 16.45 -8.04
CA LYS A 589 -13.43 16.56 -7.39
C LYS A 589 -12.46 17.41 -8.22
N GLY A 590 -12.46 17.27 -9.55
CA GLY A 590 -11.64 18.07 -10.47
C GLY A 590 -10.15 18.05 -10.12
N GLU A 591 -9.53 19.22 -9.94
CA GLU A 591 -8.12 19.33 -9.50
C GLU A 591 -7.84 18.69 -8.13
N GLY A 592 -8.88 18.43 -7.32
CA GLY A 592 -8.74 17.73 -6.05
C GLY A 592 -8.37 16.25 -6.18
N LEU A 593 -8.30 15.70 -7.40
CA LEU A 593 -7.76 14.36 -7.68
C LEU A 593 -6.23 14.30 -7.47
N ASP A 594 -5.57 15.46 -7.48
CA ASP A 594 -4.20 15.68 -7.06
C ASP A 594 -4.18 16.76 -5.96
N ALA A 595 -4.72 16.43 -4.79
CA ALA A 595 -4.97 17.40 -3.71
C ALA A 595 -3.73 18.16 -3.23
N LYS A 596 -2.53 17.59 -3.41
CA LYS A 596 -1.24 18.23 -3.07
C LYS A 596 -0.50 18.75 -4.30
N LYS A 597 -1.09 18.69 -5.50
CA LYS A 597 -0.47 19.09 -6.78
C LYS A 597 0.85 18.37 -7.05
N ILE A 598 0.95 17.08 -6.69
CA ILE A 598 2.15 16.25 -6.86
C ILE A 598 2.52 16.13 -8.34
N VAL A 599 1.56 15.89 -9.23
CA VAL A 599 1.82 15.76 -10.66
C VAL A 599 2.34 17.08 -11.20
N GLY A 600 1.65 18.19 -10.91
CA GLY A 600 2.08 19.54 -11.33
C GLY A 600 3.50 19.88 -10.84
N GLN A 601 3.79 19.64 -9.56
CA GLN A 601 5.13 19.86 -8.98
C GLN A 601 6.24 19.06 -9.69
N LEU A 602 5.94 17.83 -10.14
CA LEU A 602 6.90 17.00 -10.86
C LEU A 602 7.02 17.39 -12.33
N GLU A 603 5.93 17.83 -12.97
CA GLU A 603 5.96 18.33 -14.34
C GLU A 603 6.78 19.63 -14.46
N ASP A 604 6.64 20.55 -13.49
CA ASP A 604 7.42 21.80 -13.44
C ASP A 604 8.93 21.56 -13.42
N GLY A 605 9.36 20.47 -12.77
CA GLY A 605 10.76 20.08 -12.70
C GLY A 605 11.43 19.81 -14.05
N ARG A 606 10.65 19.55 -15.12
CA ARG A 606 11.20 19.39 -16.48
C ARG A 606 11.95 20.62 -16.97
N ARG A 607 11.47 21.83 -16.65
CA ARG A 607 12.03 23.08 -17.21
C ARG A 607 13.38 23.43 -16.60
N THR A 608 13.57 23.08 -15.33
CA THR A 608 14.74 23.45 -14.54
C THR A 608 15.66 22.28 -14.25
N TYR A 609 15.22 21.04 -14.49
CA TYR A 609 15.82 19.81 -13.96
C TYR A 609 15.95 19.83 -12.43
N LEU A 610 15.06 20.55 -11.72
CA LEU A 610 15.03 20.61 -10.27
C LEU A 610 13.70 20.05 -9.79
N PHE A 611 13.75 18.88 -9.15
CA PHE A 611 12.58 18.14 -8.69
C PHE A 611 12.45 18.20 -7.16
N PRO A 612 11.22 18.27 -6.62
CA PRO A 612 10.95 18.31 -5.18
C PRO A 612 10.78 16.90 -4.59
N PHE A 613 11.79 16.03 -4.70
CA PHE A 613 11.68 14.62 -4.25
C PHE A 613 11.35 14.45 -2.77
N ALA A 614 12.04 15.17 -1.87
CA ALA A 614 11.83 15.08 -0.43
C ALA A 614 10.49 15.70 -0.02
N SER A 615 10.14 16.83 -0.64
CA SER A 615 8.84 17.48 -0.43
C SER A 615 7.68 16.59 -0.90
N VAL A 616 7.76 16.00 -2.10
CA VAL A 616 6.75 15.06 -2.61
C VAL A 616 6.63 13.82 -1.72
N ALA A 617 7.75 13.24 -1.28
CA ALA A 617 7.72 12.08 -0.38
C ALA A 617 7.09 12.39 0.99
N LYS A 618 7.17 13.64 1.46
CA LYS A 618 6.50 14.09 2.69
C LYS A 618 5.00 14.30 2.48
N GLN A 619 4.60 14.83 1.32
CA GLN A 619 3.23 15.19 0.99
C GLN A 619 2.39 13.99 0.53
N PHE A 620 2.97 13.08 -0.26
CA PHE A 620 2.28 11.89 -0.77
C PHE A 620 2.17 10.83 0.32
N ARG A 621 1.09 10.91 1.11
CA ARG A 621 0.71 9.92 2.12
C ARG A 621 -0.71 9.48 1.87
N LEU A 622 -0.91 8.21 1.51
CA LEU A 622 -2.24 7.72 1.17
C LEU A 622 -3.14 7.64 2.40
N ILE A 623 -2.54 7.48 3.58
CA ILE A 623 -3.21 7.61 4.87
C ILE A 623 -2.70 8.90 5.52
N GLU A 624 -3.46 9.99 5.38
CA GLU A 624 -3.20 11.29 6.00
C GLU A 624 -3.66 11.29 7.46
N ASN A 625 -3.03 10.48 8.30
CA ASN A 625 -3.40 10.42 9.71
C ASN A 625 -2.21 10.83 10.56
N ASP A 626 -2.23 12.08 11.04
CA ASP A 626 -1.48 12.50 12.22
C ASP A 626 -2.15 11.83 13.42
N THR A 627 -1.92 10.52 13.56
CA THR A 627 -2.41 9.74 14.68
C THR A 627 -1.29 9.48 15.67
N ARG A 628 -1.62 9.59 16.96
CA ARG A 628 -0.76 9.17 18.06
C ARG A 628 -1.12 7.77 18.50
N THR A 629 -0.10 7.02 18.89
CA THR A 629 -0.22 5.63 19.33
C THR A 629 -0.32 5.58 20.84
N ILE A 630 -1.41 5.01 21.35
CA ILE A 630 -1.61 4.69 22.77
C ILE A 630 -1.53 3.17 22.93
N LEU A 631 -0.63 2.70 23.77
CA LEU A 631 -0.51 1.30 24.15
C LEU A 631 -1.42 1.00 25.35
N ILE A 632 -2.31 0.02 25.19
CA ILE A 632 -3.30 -0.35 26.20
C ILE A 632 -2.76 -1.51 27.04
N ASP A 633 -2.25 -1.20 28.23
CA ASP A 633 -1.58 -2.15 29.14
C ASP A 633 -2.54 -2.89 30.09
N LYS A 634 -3.74 -3.23 29.57
CA LYS A 634 -4.80 -3.89 30.34
C LYS A 634 -4.56 -5.40 30.51
N GLU A 635 -4.07 -6.05 29.46
CA GLU A 635 -3.73 -7.47 29.49
C GLU A 635 -2.35 -7.70 30.15
N PRO A 636 -2.13 -8.84 30.85
CA PRO A 636 -0.85 -9.15 31.49
C PRO A 636 0.35 -9.07 30.54
N GLU A 637 0.21 -9.57 29.31
CA GLU A 637 1.28 -9.56 28.31
C GLU A 637 1.59 -8.13 27.83
N ALA A 638 0.58 -7.28 27.70
CA ALA A 638 0.77 -5.87 27.34
C ALA A 638 1.51 -5.10 28.45
N LYS A 639 1.21 -5.42 29.72
CA LYS A 639 1.90 -4.87 30.87
C LYS A 639 3.38 -5.29 30.89
N GLU A 640 3.68 -6.56 30.60
CA GLU A 640 5.06 -7.04 30.51
C GLU A 640 5.85 -6.29 29.41
N ILE A 641 5.21 -5.99 28.28
CA ILE A 641 5.81 -5.19 27.20
C ILE A 641 6.14 -3.77 27.70
N VAL A 642 5.23 -3.11 28.41
CA VAL A 642 5.49 -1.78 29.02
C VAL A 642 6.67 -1.84 29.98
N ASP A 643 6.69 -2.84 30.87
CA ASP A 643 7.77 -3.00 31.85
C ASP A 643 9.13 -3.22 31.18
N ARG A 644 9.17 -3.88 30.01
CA ARG A 644 10.40 -4.05 29.21
C ARG A 644 10.83 -2.74 28.56
N ILE A 645 9.90 -1.98 27.99
CA ILE A 645 10.17 -0.65 27.40
C ILE A 645 10.70 0.32 28.46
N LEU A 646 10.08 0.36 29.65
CA LEU A 646 10.50 1.20 30.76
C LEU A 646 11.89 0.83 31.32
N ARG A 647 12.29 -0.45 31.21
CA ARG A 647 13.65 -0.91 31.53
C ARG A 647 14.70 -0.54 30.46
N GLY A 648 14.31 0.17 29.41
CA GLY A 648 15.20 0.59 28.32
C GLY A 648 15.45 -0.48 27.26
N GLU A 649 14.61 -1.54 27.21
CA GLU A 649 14.70 -2.50 26.12
C GLU A 649 14.14 -1.90 24.83
N HIS A 650 14.95 -1.96 23.77
CA HIS A 650 14.59 -1.43 22.47
C HIS A 650 14.88 -2.48 21.39
N SER A 651 13.83 -3.16 20.91
CA SER A 651 13.96 -4.11 19.79
C SER A 651 12.79 -3.98 18.82
N ARG A 652 13.03 -4.29 17.54
CA ARG A 652 11.97 -4.31 16.51
C ARG A 652 10.87 -5.30 16.86
N GLN A 653 11.22 -6.42 17.49
CA GLN A 653 10.25 -7.43 17.94
C GLN A 653 9.36 -6.88 19.05
N LEU A 654 9.96 -6.25 20.08
CA LEU A 654 9.20 -5.65 21.18
C LEU A 654 8.20 -4.59 20.69
N MET A 655 8.61 -3.74 19.73
CA MET A 655 7.71 -2.73 19.15
C MET A 655 6.57 -3.34 18.30
N ARG A 656 6.81 -4.49 17.67
CA ARG A 656 5.76 -5.22 16.93
C ARG A 656 4.78 -5.91 17.87
N ASP A 657 5.29 -6.53 18.95
CA ASP A 657 4.47 -7.14 19.99
C ASP A 657 3.59 -6.06 20.67
N ALA A 658 4.19 -4.91 20.99
CA ALA A 658 3.49 -3.72 21.47
C ALA A 658 2.35 -3.28 20.54
N GLY A 659 2.58 -3.31 19.22
CA GLY A 659 1.60 -2.95 18.21
C GLY A 659 0.28 -3.73 18.27
N GLN A 660 0.28 -4.97 18.79
CA GLN A 660 -0.94 -5.79 18.97
C GLN A 660 -1.90 -5.23 20.04
N TYR A 661 -1.38 -4.36 20.91
CA TYR A 661 -2.08 -3.73 22.04
C TYR A 661 -2.22 -2.22 21.86
N CYS A 662 -1.78 -1.68 20.73
CA CYS A 662 -1.83 -0.27 20.44
C CYS A 662 -3.15 0.14 19.76
N VAL A 663 -3.64 1.32 20.13
CA VAL A 663 -4.73 2.04 19.47
C VAL A 663 -4.17 3.34 18.91
N ASN A 664 -4.49 3.62 17.65
CA ASN A 664 -4.13 4.89 17.00
C ASN A 664 -5.32 5.84 17.04
N ILE A 665 -5.11 7.04 17.58
CA ILE A 665 -6.12 8.09 17.67
C ILE A 665 -5.65 9.36 16.97
N TYR A 666 -6.58 10.15 16.43
CA TYR A 666 -6.24 11.40 15.75
C TYR A 666 -5.67 12.43 16.73
N GLU A 667 -4.79 13.32 16.25
CA GLU A 667 -4.14 14.36 17.07
C GLU A 667 -5.16 15.16 17.91
N GLU A 668 -6.31 15.55 17.35
CA GLU A 668 -7.34 16.29 18.09
C GLU A 668 -7.91 15.49 19.29
N ASP A 669 -8.10 14.18 19.12
CA ASP A 669 -8.59 13.31 20.19
C ASP A 669 -7.49 13.01 21.21
N PHE A 670 -6.24 12.91 20.74
CA PHE A 670 -5.07 12.78 21.59
C PHE A 670 -4.86 14.02 22.46
N GLU A 671 -4.97 15.22 21.90
CA GLU A 671 -4.85 16.48 22.61
C GLU A 671 -5.93 16.61 23.70
N LYS A 672 -7.17 16.15 23.45
CA LYS A 672 -8.22 16.10 24.48
C LYS A 672 -7.85 15.20 25.65
N LEU A 673 -7.39 13.97 25.37
CA LEU A 673 -6.99 13.02 26.41
C LEU A 673 -5.74 13.48 27.17
N ASN A 674 -4.74 13.97 26.45
CA ASN A 674 -3.49 14.47 27.02
C ASN A 674 -3.73 15.75 27.86
N GLY A 675 -4.52 16.69 27.34
CA GLY A 675 -4.92 17.91 28.04
C GLY A 675 -5.77 17.65 29.28
N ALA A 676 -6.54 16.56 29.30
CA ALA A 676 -7.25 16.07 30.48
C ALA A 676 -6.36 15.30 31.47
N GLY A 677 -5.04 15.18 31.21
CA GLY A 677 -4.11 14.46 32.07
C GLY A 677 -4.32 12.94 32.11
N ARG A 678 -5.04 12.37 31.13
CA ARG A 678 -5.41 10.95 31.09
C ARG A 678 -4.31 10.04 30.54
N LEU A 679 -3.28 10.62 29.94
CA LEU A 679 -2.16 9.90 29.32
C LEU A 679 -0.87 10.04 30.14
N GLU A 680 -0.04 9.01 30.05
CA GLU A 680 1.34 9.01 30.53
C GLU A 680 2.27 8.70 29.36
N THR A 681 3.35 9.47 29.22
CA THR A 681 4.35 9.26 28.17
C THR A 681 5.38 8.24 28.64
N ILE A 682 5.68 7.26 27.80
CA ILE A 682 6.74 6.28 28.02
C ILE A 682 7.82 6.44 26.93
N PRO A 683 9.02 5.84 27.08
CA PRO A 683 10.04 5.88 26.03
C PRO A 683 9.52 5.44 24.65
N MET A 684 10.26 5.79 23.60
CA MET A 684 9.92 5.44 22.20
C MET A 684 8.69 6.16 21.64
N GLU A 685 8.37 7.36 22.16
CA GLU A 685 7.24 8.21 21.73
C GLU A 685 5.86 7.52 21.88
N LEU A 686 5.75 6.57 22.81
CA LEU A 686 4.50 5.87 23.12
C LEU A 686 3.82 6.50 24.34
N TYR A 687 2.50 6.27 24.43
CA TYR A 687 1.66 6.72 25.53
C TYR A 687 0.87 5.57 26.11
N ILE A 688 0.59 5.59 27.41
CA ILE A 688 -0.29 4.64 28.10
C ILE A 688 -1.43 5.39 28.79
N LEU A 689 -2.52 4.69 29.11
CA LEU A 689 -3.63 5.24 29.87
C LEU A 689 -3.29 5.26 31.37
N ARG A 690 -3.51 6.41 32.03
CA ARG A 690 -3.42 6.49 33.50
C ARG A 690 -4.56 5.75 34.18
N ASN A 691 -5.77 5.88 33.62
CA ASN A 691 -6.95 5.14 34.07
C ASN A 691 -7.29 4.03 33.06
N LYS A 692 -7.11 2.78 33.46
CA LYS A 692 -7.39 1.61 32.62
C LYS A 692 -8.87 1.41 32.31
N GLU A 693 -9.77 2.02 33.09
CA GLU A 693 -11.21 1.97 32.86
C GLU A 693 -11.62 2.73 31.59
N GLN A 694 -10.77 3.63 31.09
CA GLN A 694 -10.97 4.34 29.81
C GLN A 694 -10.87 3.42 28.59
N TYR A 695 -10.53 2.15 28.78
CA TYR A 695 -10.66 1.12 27.78
C TYR A 695 -11.62 0.03 28.26
N THR A 696 -12.77 -0.08 27.60
CA THR A 696 -13.77 -1.13 27.91
C THR A 696 -13.67 -2.29 26.93
N GLU A 697 -14.04 -3.49 27.37
CA GLU A 697 -14.12 -4.65 26.46
C GLU A 697 -15.29 -4.54 25.46
N GLU A 698 -16.23 -3.64 25.69
CA GLU A 698 -17.39 -3.49 24.82
C GLU A 698 -17.19 -2.43 23.73
N THR A 699 -16.51 -1.32 24.05
CA THR A 699 -16.41 -0.16 23.16
C THR A 699 -14.99 0.22 22.76
N GLY A 700 -13.98 -0.37 23.42
CA GLY A 700 -12.58 -0.01 23.25
C GLY A 700 -12.22 1.27 24.01
N LEU A 701 -11.32 2.07 23.45
CA LEU A 701 -10.90 3.35 24.03
C LEU A 701 -12.03 4.40 24.02
N GLU A 702 -12.28 5.00 25.18
CA GLU A 702 -13.28 6.05 25.40
C GLU A 702 -12.63 7.44 25.41
N ILE A 703 -13.09 8.32 24.52
CA ILE A 703 -12.49 9.64 24.29
C ILE A 703 -13.32 10.77 24.92
N GLN A 704 -14.58 10.50 25.29
CA GLN A 704 -15.42 11.53 25.90
C GLN A 704 -14.81 11.95 27.25
N VAL A 705 -14.45 13.23 27.34
CA VAL A 705 -14.05 13.92 28.57
C VAL A 705 -15.23 14.80 28.92
N GLU A 706 -16.05 14.42 29.90
CA GLU A 706 -17.08 15.32 30.39
C GLU A 706 -16.42 16.57 30.98
N ARG A 707 -16.98 17.75 30.68
CA ARG A 707 -16.59 19.00 31.35
C ARG A 707 -16.97 18.89 32.83
N GLY A 708 -16.07 18.38 33.65
CA GLY A 708 -16.33 18.26 35.09
C GLY A 708 -15.56 17.17 35.84
N GLU A 709 -14.80 16.29 35.18
CA GLU A 709 -13.95 15.34 35.90
C GLU A 709 -12.82 16.07 36.64
N ALA A 710 -13.07 16.34 37.93
CA ALA A 710 -12.10 16.91 38.83
C ALA A 710 -10.89 15.97 38.97
N ILE A 711 -9.71 16.53 38.70
CA ILE A 711 -8.42 15.94 39.00
C ILE A 711 -8.36 15.73 40.52
N PHE A 712 -8.52 14.51 41.00
CA PHE A 712 -8.02 14.15 42.32
C PHE A 712 -6.56 13.72 42.14
N ALA A 713 -5.69 14.58 42.67
CA ALA A 713 -4.23 14.46 42.63
C ALA A 713 -3.71 13.25 43.43
#